data_AF-A0A3M1S6Q7-F1
#
_entry.id   AF-A0A3M1S6Q7-F1
#
_cell.length_a   1.000
_cell.length_b   1.000
_cell.length_c   1.000
_cell.angle_alpha   90.00
_cell.angle_beta   90.00
_cell.angle_gamma   90.00
#
_symmetry.space_group_name_H-M   'P 1'
#
loop_
_entity.id
_entity.type
_entity.pdbx_description
1 polymer ?
#
loop_
_entity_poly.entity_id
_entity_poly.type
_entity_poly.pdbx_seq_one_letter_code
_entity_poly.pdbx_strand_id
1 'polypeptide(L)'
;MIPLNRSVARTCLQNLQDDDVVECRESVEFRQRARHSVSFCLVNNSPFRVQVDSIDGYLPYRNRPGRRRADRCDMSCEPSENSVTAEGATLWSRLRLALRRRWLETTLVFLVFALQGAWPVPDVNEPYYLGKAAHYWNPDWAPRDDFLQSRDAHLVFYFTFGWLTAAGLPLPAFAWAGRLITWWLLAWGWCRLSRAVIPKPGAALFSGALFACCLDWGPMAGEWVIGGVEAKCVAYAFVFFGLAELHAGRWNRVWLWLGAASAFHVLVGGWSVLAAMFAWLVAPSPRASFRSMLPWLMLGGILSLPGLLPSLALTRGADPEIVHLANRIYTYGRLAHHLVPGAFPWNWVVCFLAMTAFWAGMEYFLRDRHPSGIRGFVLGALLIATMGWLISLAIPWAPDRCAALLRYYWFRLADTAVPLGTALTASVIVFRHRLSGVHDRIFRRVLTVVVVLHVGMYVVLRPIPTVPRAETASPYLLDAQKRARITYRYVMWRRVCNWIADPRNTPPEARFLTPRMATTFKWYTGRSEVANWKEIPQDAPSVVAWWNKLRDIYAIEDPVYGLRWCGSLSELGEDRLIELCHRYDCDYIVTTRYQPLDLETVFFEPGNPYIVYLPRRTAVPRRSGRPPLPLGPELP
;
A
#
# COMPACT_ATOMS: atom_id res chain seq x y z
N MET A 1 21.06 0.51 -38.47
CA MET A 1 22.27 1.30 -38.80
C MET A 1 21.84 2.49 -39.65
N ILE A 2 22.12 3.71 -39.20
CA ILE A 2 22.22 5.02 -39.90
C ILE A 2 22.71 6.00 -38.81
N PRO A 3 23.60 6.96 -39.09
CA PRO A 3 24.66 7.30 -38.12
C PRO A 3 24.37 8.49 -37.18
N LEU A 4 25.02 8.45 -36.00
CA LEU A 4 25.16 9.58 -35.08
C LEU A 4 26.11 10.64 -35.64
N ASN A 5 25.66 11.89 -35.73
CA ASN A 5 26.53 13.02 -36.05
C ASN A 5 27.13 13.64 -34.77
N ARG A 6 28.44 13.92 -34.76
CA ARG A 6 29.19 14.45 -33.61
C ARG A 6 29.62 15.91 -33.85
N SER A 7 28.76 16.84 -33.45
CA SER A 7 29.09 18.21 -33.01
C SER A 7 27.82 18.74 -32.33
N VAL A 8 27.85 19.44 -31.20
CA VAL A 8 28.79 20.46 -30.73
C VAL A 8 29.21 20.18 -29.28
N ALA A 9 30.52 20.18 -29.03
CA ALA A 9 31.08 20.21 -27.68
C ALA A 9 32.17 21.30 -27.61
N ARG A 10 31.77 22.50 -27.18
CA ARG A 10 32.58 23.63 -26.69
C ARG A 10 31.62 24.81 -26.39
N THR A 11 32.02 25.67 -25.45
CA THR A 11 31.33 26.94 -25.08
C THR A 11 30.02 26.71 -24.28
N CYS A 12 29.82 27.17 -23.04
CA CYS A 12 30.62 28.03 -22.15
C CYS A 12 30.99 27.32 -20.83
N LEU A 13 32.21 27.54 -20.35
CA LEU A 13 32.63 27.27 -18.98
C LEU A 13 33.49 28.47 -18.55
N GLN A 14 32.80 29.56 -18.19
CA GLN A 14 33.37 30.85 -17.81
C GLN A 14 32.32 31.63 -17.00
N ASN A 15 32.80 32.32 -15.95
CA ASN A 15 32.09 33.18 -14.97
C ASN A 15 31.90 32.55 -13.58
N LEU A 16 33.02 32.48 -12.86
CA LEU A 16 33.13 32.70 -11.42
C LEU A 16 34.20 33.79 -11.22
N GLN A 17 34.21 34.43 -10.04
CA GLN A 17 35.06 35.56 -9.63
C GLN A 17 34.60 36.95 -10.10
N ASP A 18 34.62 38.00 -9.27
CA ASP A 18 34.69 38.16 -7.80
C ASP A 18 33.77 39.39 -7.46
N ASP A 19 33.44 39.81 -6.23
CA ASP A 19 33.79 39.41 -4.85
C ASP A 19 32.61 39.77 -3.89
N ASP A 20 32.70 39.41 -2.61
CA ASP A 20 32.57 40.36 -1.47
C ASP A 20 32.90 39.69 -0.13
N VAL A 21 33.81 40.30 0.63
CA VAL A 21 34.35 39.79 1.91
C VAL A 21 33.87 40.64 3.08
N VAL A 22 33.22 40.01 4.08
CA VAL A 22 33.22 40.53 5.46
C VAL A 22 33.58 39.42 6.42
N GLU A 23 34.79 39.53 6.98
CA GLU A 23 35.31 38.68 8.05
C GLU A 23 34.81 39.18 9.41
N CYS A 24 34.38 38.26 10.29
CA CYS A 24 34.29 38.56 11.71
C CYS A 24 34.52 37.28 12.53
N ARG A 25 35.76 37.10 12.98
CA ARG A 25 36.12 36.13 14.03
C ARG A 25 35.85 36.76 15.39
N GLU A 26 35.23 36.02 16.29
CA GLU A 26 35.77 35.91 17.65
C GLU A 26 35.32 34.62 18.34
N SER A 27 36.13 34.15 19.28
CA SER A 27 36.04 32.82 19.89
C SER A 27 36.17 32.91 21.40
N VAL A 28 35.24 32.30 22.16
CA VAL A 28 35.42 32.06 23.60
C VAL A 28 34.92 30.65 23.95
N GLU A 29 35.79 29.84 24.56
CA GLU A 29 35.42 28.57 25.20
C GLU A 29 34.66 28.84 26.51
N PHE A 30 33.73 27.95 26.88
CA PHE A 30 33.67 27.52 28.28
C PHE A 30 33.13 26.09 28.43
N ARG A 31 33.87 25.27 29.20
CA ARG A 31 33.42 23.94 29.65
C ARG A 31 32.85 24.09 31.07
N GLN A 32 31.73 23.43 31.39
CA GLN A 32 31.70 22.43 32.48
C GLN A 32 30.34 21.73 32.68
N ARG A 33 30.43 20.39 32.78
CA ARG A 33 29.72 19.45 33.67
C ARG A 33 28.30 19.80 34.19
N ALA A 34 27.34 18.93 33.84
CA ALA A 34 26.49 18.27 34.83
C ALA A 34 26.16 16.83 34.39
N ARG A 35 26.27 15.86 35.30
CA ARG A 35 25.84 14.46 35.07
C ARG A 35 24.52 14.25 35.78
N HIS A 36 23.48 13.78 35.09
CA HIS A 36 22.40 13.03 35.74
C HIS A 36 21.95 11.86 34.87
N SER A 37 22.37 10.67 35.26
CA SER A 37 21.90 9.39 34.73
C SER A 37 20.67 8.94 35.50
N VAL A 38 19.50 8.91 34.85
CA VAL A 38 18.28 8.32 35.39
C VAL A 38 18.09 6.93 34.79
N SER A 39 18.37 5.91 35.59
CA SER A 39 18.11 4.51 35.23
C SER A 39 16.69 4.10 35.63
N PHE A 40 15.78 3.98 34.66
CA PHE A 40 14.52 3.25 34.88
C PHE A 40 14.70 1.77 34.55
N CYS A 41 14.79 0.93 35.58
CA CYS A 41 14.56 -0.50 35.44
C CYS A 41 13.09 -0.75 35.10
N LEU A 42 12.82 -1.44 34.00
CA LEU A 42 11.52 -2.09 33.78
C LEU A 42 11.67 -3.60 33.93
N VAL A 43 10.87 -4.12 34.86
CA VAL A 43 10.90 -5.49 35.37
C VAL A 43 10.49 -6.49 34.30
N ASN A 44 11.18 -7.63 34.24
CA ASN A 44 10.72 -8.78 33.47
C ASN A 44 11.08 -10.05 34.25
N ASN A 45 10.15 -10.54 35.08
CA ASN A 45 10.37 -11.67 35.97
C ASN A 45 9.25 -12.71 35.82
N SER A 46 9.60 -13.90 35.34
CA SER A 46 8.93 -15.17 35.65
C SER A 46 9.90 -16.30 35.30
N PRO A 47 10.16 -17.26 36.22
CA PRO A 47 11.29 -18.17 36.10
C PRO A 47 10.97 -19.43 35.29
N PHE A 48 12.00 -20.02 34.68
CA PHE A 48 11.98 -21.42 34.25
C PHE A 48 11.87 -22.33 35.49
N ARG A 49 10.79 -23.10 35.60
CA ARG A 49 10.81 -24.36 36.38
C ARG A 49 11.36 -25.46 35.48
N VAL A 50 12.52 -25.99 35.82
CA VAL A 50 12.95 -27.32 35.38
C VAL A 50 12.37 -28.31 36.38
N GLN A 51 11.43 -29.13 35.95
CA GLN A 51 10.92 -30.24 36.74
C GLN A 51 11.84 -31.44 36.50
N VAL A 52 12.52 -31.89 37.55
CA VAL A 52 13.27 -33.14 37.57
C VAL A 52 12.40 -34.14 38.30
N ASP A 53 11.81 -35.08 37.56
CA ASP A 53 11.01 -36.14 38.18
C ASP A 53 11.93 -37.16 38.86
N SER A 54 11.56 -37.52 40.09
CA SER A 54 12.25 -38.49 40.93
C SER A 54 12.06 -39.92 40.42
N ILE A 55 13.14 -40.69 40.35
CA ILE A 55 13.09 -42.16 40.26
C ILE A 55 13.92 -42.72 41.42
N ASP A 56 13.22 -43.23 42.44
CA ASP A 56 13.79 -44.12 43.44
C ASP A 56 13.97 -45.52 42.84
N GLY A 57 14.99 -46.26 43.32
CA GLY A 57 14.99 -47.73 43.21
C GLY A 57 16.33 -48.40 42.91
N TYR A 58 16.85 -49.08 43.93
CA TYR A 58 17.71 -50.27 43.88
C TYR A 58 19.19 -50.16 43.42
N LEU A 59 20.06 -50.19 44.44
CA LEU A 59 21.42 -50.73 44.40
C LEU A 59 21.43 -52.24 44.05
N PRO A 60 22.56 -52.79 43.57
CA PRO A 60 23.43 -53.49 44.53
C PRO A 60 24.96 -53.30 44.32
N TYR A 61 25.63 -52.97 45.43
CA TYR A 61 26.85 -53.61 45.95
C TYR A 61 27.95 -54.11 44.99
N ARG A 62 29.14 -53.49 45.04
CA ARG A 62 30.42 -54.22 44.87
C ARG A 62 31.59 -53.58 45.62
N ASN A 63 32.20 -54.36 46.51
CA ASN A 63 33.40 -53.99 47.28
C ASN A 63 34.65 -53.87 46.40
N ARG A 64 35.54 -52.92 46.72
CA ARG A 64 36.99 -53.18 46.98
C ARG A 64 37.66 -52.00 47.70
N PRO A 65 38.72 -52.23 48.51
CA PRO A 65 39.19 -51.24 49.48
C PRO A 65 40.53 -50.55 49.12
N GLY A 66 40.74 -49.38 49.75
CA GLY A 66 42.06 -48.95 50.21
C GLY A 66 42.85 -47.98 49.33
N ARG A 67 43.00 -46.73 49.81
CA ARG A 67 44.18 -46.29 50.58
C ARG A 67 43.99 -44.87 51.11
N ARG A 68 44.44 -44.62 52.34
CA ARG A 68 44.51 -43.27 52.91
C ARG A 68 45.75 -42.56 52.35
N ARG A 69 45.60 -41.33 51.85
CA ARG A 69 46.59 -40.27 52.01
C ARG A 69 45.86 -38.99 52.36
N ALA A 70 46.31 -38.36 53.44
CA ALA A 70 45.88 -37.03 53.82
C ALA A 70 46.88 -36.07 53.19
N ASP A 71 46.44 -35.31 52.19
CA ASP A 71 47.18 -34.17 51.65
C ASP A 71 46.37 -32.89 51.92
N ARG A 72 47.09 -31.80 52.15
CA ARG A 72 46.60 -30.61 52.87
C ARG A 72 45.63 -29.79 52.03
N CYS A 73 44.75 -29.07 52.74
CA CYS A 73 44.11 -27.89 52.18
C CYS A 73 45.18 -26.85 51.79
N ASP A 74 45.16 -26.40 50.54
CA ASP A 74 45.57 -25.05 50.19
C ASP A 74 44.35 -24.36 49.55
N MET A 75 43.67 -23.52 50.32
CA MET A 75 42.59 -22.65 49.83
C MET A 75 43.17 -21.29 49.49
N SER A 76 43.45 -21.07 48.20
CA SER A 76 43.80 -19.76 47.65
C SER A 76 43.24 -19.57 46.23
N CYS A 77 41.97 -19.95 46.03
CA CYS A 77 41.18 -19.50 44.89
C CYS A 77 40.53 -18.15 45.22
N GLU A 78 41.28 -17.05 45.08
CA GLU A 78 40.66 -15.73 44.98
C GLU A 78 39.81 -15.68 43.69
N PRO A 79 38.51 -15.36 43.76
CA PRO A 79 37.72 -15.12 42.56
C PRO A 79 38.13 -13.76 42.00
N SER A 80 38.99 -13.76 40.96
CA SER A 80 39.43 -12.51 40.33
C SER A 80 38.23 -11.69 39.80
N GLU A 81 37.93 -10.57 40.45
CA GLU A 81 36.81 -9.66 40.08
C GLU A 81 36.94 -9.12 38.63
N ASN A 82 38.16 -9.15 38.08
CA ASN A 82 38.47 -8.76 36.71
C ASN A 82 37.93 -9.73 35.63
N SER A 83 37.54 -10.96 35.99
CA SER A 83 36.97 -11.93 35.03
C SER A 83 35.52 -11.61 34.65
N VAL A 84 34.69 -11.28 35.66
CA VAL A 84 33.26 -11.01 35.51
C VAL A 84 32.99 -9.75 34.66
N THR A 85 33.85 -8.73 34.79
CA THR A 85 33.72 -7.47 34.04
C THR A 85 34.06 -7.64 32.55
N ALA A 86 35.01 -8.51 32.20
CA ALA A 86 35.38 -8.81 30.82
C ALA A 86 34.29 -9.60 30.06
N GLU A 87 33.68 -10.61 30.70
CA GLU A 87 32.55 -11.33 30.11
C GLU A 87 31.31 -10.43 29.94
N GLY A 88 31.03 -9.57 30.93
CA GLY A 88 30.00 -8.55 30.82
C GLY A 88 30.23 -7.62 29.62
N ALA A 89 31.42 -7.05 29.49
CA ALA A 89 31.77 -6.15 28.38
C ALA A 89 31.65 -6.81 26.99
N THR A 90 32.03 -8.09 26.86
CA THR A 90 31.90 -8.84 25.60
C THR A 90 30.46 -9.25 25.29
N LEU A 91 29.62 -9.53 26.29
CA LEU A 91 28.18 -9.73 26.09
C LEU A 91 27.51 -8.44 25.60
N TRP A 92 27.79 -7.30 26.25
CA TRP A 92 27.25 -6.00 25.83
C TRP A 92 27.71 -5.60 24.43
N SER A 93 28.95 -5.89 24.03
CA SER A 93 29.42 -5.61 22.67
C SER A 93 28.71 -6.46 21.61
N ARG A 94 28.51 -7.77 21.87
CA ARG A 94 27.75 -8.69 21.02
C ARG A 94 26.29 -8.27 20.88
N LEU A 95 25.64 -7.87 21.98
CA LEU A 95 24.26 -7.35 21.97
C LEU A 95 24.15 -6.04 21.18
N ARG A 96 25.06 -5.08 21.40
CA ARG A 96 25.11 -3.82 20.63
C ARG A 96 25.31 -4.06 19.14
N LEU A 97 26.21 -4.97 18.76
CA LEU A 97 26.45 -5.33 17.35
C LEU A 97 25.21 -5.99 16.73
N ALA A 98 24.55 -6.90 17.43
CA ALA A 98 23.31 -7.54 16.98
C ALA A 98 22.16 -6.54 16.83
N LEU A 99 22.01 -5.58 17.74
CA LEU A 99 21.00 -4.51 17.66
C LEU A 99 21.29 -3.56 16.51
N ARG A 100 22.54 -3.07 16.36
CA ARG A 100 22.97 -2.23 15.23
C ARG A 100 22.67 -2.92 13.89
N ARG A 101 22.99 -4.22 13.78
CA ARG A 101 22.71 -5.03 12.59
C ARG A 101 21.21 -5.18 12.30
N ARG A 102 20.40 -5.39 13.34
CA ARG A 102 18.93 -5.48 13.20
C ARG A 102 18.34 -4.18 12.67
N TRP A 103 18.77 -3.04 13.20
CA TRP A 103 18.34 -1.73 12.72
C TRP A 103 18.82 -1.47 11.29
N LEU A 104 20.10 -1.72 10.99
CA LEU A 104 20.65 -1.56 9.63
C LEU A 104 19.86 -2.38 8.59
N GLU A 105 19.58 -3.66 8.87
CA GLU A 105 18.74 -4.50 7.98
C GLU A 105 17.32 -3.94 7.83
N THR A 106 16.69 -3.46 8.90
CA THR A 106 15.36 -2.82 8.83
C THR A 106 15.40 -1.56 7.97
N THR A 107 16.42 -0.71 8.15
CA THR A 107 16.64 0.49 7.33
C THR A 107 16.87 0.14 5.87
N LEU A 108 17.63 -0.92 5.55
CA LEU A 108 17.85 -1.34 4.17
C LEU A 108 16.57 -1.90 3.52
N VAL A 109 15.74 -2.66 4.25
CA VAL A 109 14.41 -3.10 3.75
C VAL A 109 13.49 -1.89 3.56
N PHE A 110 13.49 -0.94 4.49
CA PHE A 110 12.77 0.32 4.36
C PHE A 110 13.21 1.09 3.12
N LEU A 111 14.52 1.19 2.84
CA LEU A 111 15.03 1.85 1.64
C LEU A 111 14.60 1.14 0.36
N VAL A 112 14.54 -0.20 0.32
CA VAL A 112 13.99 -0.95 -0.82
C VAL A 112 12.49 -0.64 -1.02
N PHE A 113 11.70 -0.70 0.05
CA PHE A 113 10.25 -0.41 -0.02
C PHE A 113 9.96 1.05 -0.38
N ALA A 114 10.74 1.99 0.17
CA ALA A 114 10.67 3.40 -0.18
C ALA A 114 11.09 3.62 -1.64
N LEU A 115 12.14 2.97 -2.13
CA LEU A 115 12.58 3.08 -3.51
C LEU A 115 11.53 2.50 -4.49
N GLN A 116 10.82 1.43 -4.14
CA GLN A 116 9.68 0.93 -4.93
C GLN A 116 8.43 1.83 -4.81
N GLY A 117 8.18 2.41 -3.63
CA GLY A 117 6.98 3.21 -3.33
C GLY A 117 7.07 4.73 -3.61
N ALA A 118 8.26 5.29 -3.83
CA ALA A 118 8.53 6.73 -4.00
C ALA A 118 8.08 7.29 -5.36
N TRP A 119 6.81 7.09 -5.69
CA TRP A 119 6.09 7.74 -6.77
C TRP A 119 5.82 9.21 -6.44
N PRO A 120 5.77 10.13 -7.43
CA PRO A 120 5.28 11.48 -7.19
C PRO A 120 3.88 11.45 -6.58
N VAL A 121 3.62 12.34 -5.62
CA VAL A 121 2.30 12.47 -4.95
C VAL A 121 1.33 13.27 -5.84
N PRO A 122 0.03 12.89 -5.92
CA PRO A 122 -0.60 11.76 -5.25
C PRO A 122 -0.50 10.41 -6.01
N ASP A 123 -0.51 9.31 -5.25
CA ASP A 123 -0.68 7.95 -5.76
C ASP A 123 -2.15 7.63 -6.09
N VAL A 124 -2.39 6.52 -6.81
CA VAL A 124 -3.66 6.10 -7.43
C VAL A 124 -4.90 6.19 -6.53
N ASN A 125 -4.75 6.00 -5.21
CA ASN A 125 -5.84 6.02 -4.23
C ASN A 125 -5.66 7.11 -3.15
N GLU A 126 -4.57 7.89 -3.19
CA GLU A 126 -4.33 8.93 -2.17
C GLU A 126 -5.37 10.07 -2.18
N PRO A 127 -5.89 10.56 -3.33
CA PRO A 127 -6.96 11.56 -3.34
C PRO A 127 -8.22 11.11 -2.59
N TYR A 128 -8.57 9.83 -2.74
CA TYR A 128 -9.68 9.19 -2.05
C TYR A 128 -9.41 9.09 -0.52
N TYR A 129 -8.33 8.42 -0.13
CA TYR A 129 -8.09 8.08 1.28
C TYR A 129 -7.72 9.30 2.13
N LEU A 130 -6.87 10.18 1.59
CA LEU A 130 -6.39 11.34 2.33
C LEU A 130 -7.36 12.51 2.20
N GLY A 131 -8.14 12.58 1.11
CA GLY A 131 -9.28 13.49 1.01
C GLY A 131 -10.33 13.19 2.07
N LYS A 132 -10.76 11.92 2.22
CA LYS A 132 -11.66 11.51 3.31
C LYS A 132 -11.05 11.72 4.69
N ALA A 133 -9.76 11.42 4.89
CA ALA A 133 -9.08 11.66 6.16
C ALA A 133 -9.00 13.16 6.51
N ALA A 134 -8.77 14.03 5.52
CA ALA A 134 -8.74 15.47 5.70
C ALA A 134 -10.13 16.03 6.04
N HIS A 135 -11.15 15.65 5.26
CA HIS A 135 -12.53 16.08 5.49
C HIS A 135 -13.08 15.59 6.84
N TYR A 136 -12.71 14.39 7.29
CA TYR A 136 -13.07 13.85 8.60
C TYR A 136 -12.57 14.72 9.78
N TRP A 137 -11.43 15.40 9.63
CA TRP A 137 -10.90 16.35 10.63
C TRP A 137 -11.22 17.82 10.33
N ASN A 138 -11.63 18.14 9.10
CA ASN A 138 -12.00 19.48 8.66
C ASN A 138 -13.15 19.39 7.62
N PRO A 139 -14.43 19.40 8.04
CA PRO A 139 -15.57 19.29 7.14
C PRO A 139 -15.73 20.51 6.21
N ASP A 140 -15.09 21.65 6.53
CA ASP A 140 -15.09 22.84 5.68
C ASP A 140 -14.20 22.68 4.43
N TRP A 141 -13.39 21.62 4.35
CA TRP A 141 -12.60 21.31 3.15
C TRP A 141 -13.47 20.58 2.11
N ALA A 142 -13.71 21.24 0.97
CA ALA A 142 -14.63 20.81 -0.09
C ALA A 142 -16.04 20.44 0.46
N PRO A 143 -16.76 21.42 1.06
CA PRO A 143 -17.89 21.15 1.95
C PRO A 143 -19.18 20.72 1.23
N ARG A 144 -19.27 20.89 -0.09
CA ARG A 144 -20.43 20.51 -0.94
C ARG A 144 -20.19 19.20 -1.72
N ASP A 145 -19.18 18.42 -1.36
CA ASP A 145 -18.81 17.19 -2.06
C ASP A 145 -19.53 15.95 -1.51
N ASP A 146 -20.33 15.28 -2.34
CA ASP A 146 -21.16 14.16 -1.89
C ASP A 146 -20.34 12.94 -1.42
N PHE A 147 -19.17 12.71 -2.03
CA PHE A 147 -18.32 11.59 -1.65
C PHE A 147 -17.66 11.85 -0.30
N LEU A 148 -17.17 13.06 -0.06
CA LEU A 148 -16.58 13.42 1.23
C LEU A 148 -17.61 13.39 2.38
N GLN A 149 -18.86 13.80 2.11
CA GLN A 149 -19.98 13.69 3.05
C GLN A 149 -20.50 12.24 3.25
N SER A 150 -20.21 11.30 2.35
CA SER A 150 -20.69 9.90 2.45
C SER A 150 -20.09 9.13 3.63
N ARG A 151 -20.71 8.01 4.05
CA ARG A 151 -20.35 7.30 5.30
C ARG A 151 -18.91 6.77 5.31
N ASP A 152 -18.26 6.86 6.47
CA ASP A 152 -16.86 6.44 6.65
C ASP A 152 -16.67 4.93 6.84
N ALA A 153 -15.98 4.29 5.89
CA ALA A 153 -15.61 2.87 5.96
C ALA A 153 -14.27 2.60 6.67
N HIS A 154 -13.41 3.61 6.84
CA HIS A 154 -12.02 3.43 7.31
C HIS A 154 -11.70 4.35 8.51
N LEU A 155 -12.63 4.45 9.45
CA LEU A 155 -12.58 5.34 10.62
C LEU A 155 -11.23 5.33 11.36
N VAL A 156 -10.65 4.16 11.62
CA VAL A 156 -9.36 4.04 12.31
C VAL A 156 -8.23 4.72 11.54
N PHE A 157 -8.20 4.59 10.22
CA PHE A 157 -7.22 5.26 9.37
C PHE A 157 -7.44 6.78 9.33
N TYR A 158 -8.70 7.22 9.15
CA TYR A 158 -9.04 8.66 9.14
C TYR A 158 -8.68 9.34 10.47
N PHE A 159 -8.98 8.69 11.60
CA PHE A 159 -8.60 9.16 12.93
C PHE A 159 -7.08 9.21 13.13
N THR A 160 -6.36 8.12 12.84
CA THR A 160 -4.92 8.00 13.17
C THR A 160 -3.98 8.77 12.24
N PHE A 161 -4.39 9.02 10.99
CA PHE A 161 -3.58 9.75 10.00
C PHE A 161 -4.11 11.15 9.69
N GLY A 162 -5.43 11.36 9.65
CA GLY A 162 -6.04 12.61 9.20
C GLY A 162 -5.75 13.84 10.07
N TRP A 163 -5.46 13.66 11.37
CA TRP A 163 -5.11 14.77 12.27
C TRP A 163 -3.87 15.54 11.80
N LEU A 164 -3.02 14.95 10.94
CA LEU A 164 -1.89 15.64 10.33
C LEU A 164 -2.33 16.84 9.47
N THR A 165 -3.50 16.81 8.83
CA THR A 165 -4.03 17.98 8.10
C THR A 165 -4.58 19.04 9.06
N ALA A 166 -5.14 18.62 10.21
CA ALA A 166 -5.51 19.54 11.30
C ALA A 166 -4.29 20.22 11.94
N ALA A 167 -3.13 19.54 11.93
CA ALA A 167 -1.83 20.12 12.28
C ALA A 167 -1.21 21.02 11.19
N GLY A 168 -1.97 21.35 10.14
CA GLY A 168 -1.56 22.30 9.09
C GLY A 168 -0.72 21.70 7.95
N LEU A 169 -0.51 20.38 7.89
CA LEU A 169 0.23 19.78 6.76
C LEU A 169 -0.65 19.79 5.49
N PRO A 170 -0.16 20.34 4.36
CA PRO A 170 -0.85 20.22 3.09
C PRO A 170 -0.81 18.76 2.60
N LEU A 171 -1.81 18.35 1.81
CA LEU A 171 -2.00 16.97 1.35
C LEU A 171 -0.71 16.28 0.79
N PRO A 172 0.17 16.96 0.00
CA PRO A 172 1.45 16.38 -0.43
C PRO A 172 2.41 16.02 0.72
N ALA A 173 2.51 16.86 1.75
CA ALA A 173 3.35 16.60 2.91
C ALA A 173 2.75 15.48 3.78
N PHE A 174 1.42 15.48 3.93
CA PHE A 174 0.69 14.41 4.60
C PHE A 174 0.92 13.04 3.92
N ALA A 175 0.83 12.95 2.59
CA ALA A 175 1.12 11.69 1.88
C ALA A 175 2.56 11.21 2.11
N TRP A 176 3.56 12.09 2.01
CA TRP A 176 4.95 11.69 2.26
C TRP A 176 5.17 11.23 3.71
N ALA A 177 4.64 11.94 4.71
CA ALA A 177 4.71 11.52 6.11
C ALA A 177 4.03 10.15 6.31
N GLY A 178 2.82 9.97 5.77
CA GLY A 178 2.06 8.73 5.86
C GLY A 178 2.76 7.55 5.19
N ARG A 179 3.38 7.76 4.02
CA ARG A 179 4.20 6.78 3.31
C ARG A 179 5.42 6.37 4.13
N LEU A 180 6.19 7.33 4.65
CA LEU A 180 7.39 7.04 5.45
C LEU A 180 7.06 6.20 6.70
N ILE A 181 6.00 6.55 7.43
CA ILE A 181 5.50 5.77 8.58
C ILE A 181 5.10 4.36 8.13
N THR A 182 4.33 4.25 7.05
CA THR A 182 3.80 2.98 6.54
C THR A 182 4.92 2.04 6.05
N TRP A 183 5.87 2.55 5.26
CA TRP A 183 7.02 1.77 4.79
C TRP A 183 7.93 1.33 5.93
N TRP A 184 8.09 2.14 6.97
CA TRP A 184 8.85 1.76 8.16
C TRP A 184 8.17 0.62 8.95
N LEU A 185 6.85 0.71 9.14
CA LEU A 185 6.05 -0.35 9.75
C LEU A 185 6.10 -1.65 8.93
N LEU A 186 5.96 -1.57 7.60
CA LEU A 186 6.08 -2.70 6.69
C LEU A 186 7.48 -3.33 6.76
N ALA A 187 8.54 -2.53 6.72
CA ALA A 187 9.92 -3.01 6.81
C ALA A 187 10.22 -3.67 8.17
N TRP A 188 9.71 -3.11 9.27
CA TRP A 188 9.85 -3.69 10.60
C TRP A 188 9.08 -5.01 10.74
N GLY A 189 7.84 -5.06 10.23
CA GLY A 189 7.01 -6.27 10.14
C GLY A 189 7.70 -7.36 9.34
N TRP A 190 8.16 -7.03 8.13
CA TRP A 190 8.89 -7.93 7.26
C TRP A 190 10.19 -8.44 7.92
N CYS A 191 10.96 -7.57 8.55
CA CYS A 191 12.18 -7.95 9.24
C CYS A 191 11.95 -8.81 10.50
N ARG A 192 10.77 -8.74 11.15
CA ARG A 192 10.37 -9.72 12.17
C ARG A 192 10.00 -11.07 11.55
N LEU A 193 9.18 -11.06 10.50
CA LEU A 193 8.73 -12.26 9.79
C LEU A 193 9.91 -13.03 9.17
N SER A 194 10.73 -12.38 8.35
CA SER A 194 11.85 -13.03 7.68
C SER A 194 12.91 -13.54 8.65
N ARG A 195 13.11 -12.92 9.82
CA ARG A 195 14.05 -13.44 10.83
C ARG A 195 13.49 -14.60 11.64
N ALA A 196 12.16 -14.68 11.81
CA ALA A 196 11.51 -15.84 12.39
C ALA A 196 11.70 -17.07 11.50
N VAL A 197 11.50 -16.93 10.18
CA VAL A 197 11.64 -18.01 9.19
C VAL A 197 13.12 -18.31 8.85
N ILE A 198 13.95 -17.27 8.78
CA ILE A 198 15.34 -17.33 8.34
C ILE A 198 16.23 -16.53 9.32
N PRO A 199 16.71 -17.16 10.40
CA PRO A 199 17.58 -16.51 11.39
C PRO A 199 19.03 -16.39 10.88
N LYS A 200 19.19 -15.84 9.66
CA LYS A 200 20.47 -15.57 9.01
C LYS A 200 20.56 -14.08 8.66
N PRO A 201 21.72 -13.43 8.87
CA PRO A 201 21.88 -12.04 8.50
C PRO A 201 21.76 -11.81 7.00
N GLY A 202 21.28 -10.62 6.60
CA GLY A 202 21.02 -10.26 5.21
C GLY A 202 19.81 -10.95 4.59
N ALA A 203 19.30 -12.04 5.18
CA ALA A 203 18.12 -12.75 4.66
C ALA A 203 16.86 -11.88 4.66
N ALA A 204 16.69 -10.99 5.65
CA ALA A 204 15.56 -10.05 5.68
C ALA A 204 15.61 -9.02 4.55
N LEU A 205 16.80 -8.55 4.16
CA LEU A 205 16.99 -7.64 3.03
C LEU A 205 16.71 -8.36 1.72
N PHE A 206 17.33 -9.52 1.53
CA PHE A 206 17.15 -10.32 0.30
C PHE A 206 15.69 -10.76 0.12
N SER A 207 15.04 -11.28 1.16
CA SER A 207 13.65 -11.70 1.10
C SER A 207 12.70 -10.52 0.91
N GLY A 208 13.01 -9.35 1.49
CA GLY A 208 12.22 -8.13 1.33
C GLY A 208 12.28 -7.60 -0.11
N ALA A 209 13.48 -7.56 -0.69
CA ALA A 209 13.66 -7.16 -2.09
C ALA A 209 13.10 -8.19 -3.09
N LEU A 210 13.11 -9.49 -2.75
CA LEU A 210 12.45 -10.52 -3.55
C LEU A 210 10.92 -10.43 -3.42
N PHE A 211 10.38 -10.11 -2.25
CA PHE A 211 8.94 -9.87 -2.04
C PHE A 211 8.45 -8.64 -2.79
N ALA A 212 9.20 -7.54 -2.74
CA ALA A 212 9.02 -6.35 -3.57
C ALA A 212 8.92 -6.71 -5.06
N CYS A 213 9.87 -7.52 -5.55
CA CYS A 213 9.86 -8.03 -6.93
C CYS A 213 8.63 -8.89 -7.25
N CYS A 214 8.31 -9.87 -6.40
CA CYS A 214 7.16 -10.74 -6.63
C CYS A 214 5.82 -9.97 -6.57
N LEU A 215 5.73 -8.86 -5.81
CA LEU A 215 4.55 -8.00 -5.75
C LEU A 215 4.32 -7.15 -7.01
N ASP A 216 5.36 -6.77 -7.76
CA ASP A 216 5.17 -5.97 -8.99
C ASP A 216 4.73 -6.82 -10.18
N TRP A 217 5.08 -8.12 -10.19
CA TRP A 217 4.86 -9.02 -11.32
C TRP A 217 3.82 -10.12 -11.05
N GLY A 218 3.54 -10.41 -9.78
CA GLY A 218 2.74 -11.56 -9.34
C GLY A 218 1.24 -11.36 -9.08
N PRO A 219 0.68 -10.16 -8.83
CA PRO A 219 -0.76 -10.01 -8.57
C PRO A 219 -1.64 -10.35 -9.79
N MET A 220 -2.75 -11.06 -9.53
CA MET A 220 -3.80 -11.34 -10.53
C MET A 220 -4.90 -10.28 -10.50
N ALA A 221 -5.33 -9.87 -9.30
CA ALA A 221 -6.41 -8.90 -9.09
C ALA A 221 -5.88 -7.50 -8.74
N GLY A 222 -4.59 -7.24 -8.99
CA GLY A 222 -3.96 -5.93 -8.85
C GLY A 222 -3.79 -5.44 -7.41
N GLU A 223 -3.73 -6.33 -6.42
CA GLU A 223 -3.39 -5.90 -5.07
C GLU A 223 -1.91 -5.53 -4.93
N TRP A 224 -1.64 -4.52 -4.10
CA TRP A 224 -0.31 -4.00 -3.85
C TRP A 224 -0.15 -3.66 -2.37
N VAL A 225 1.05 -3.90 -1.83
CA VAL A 225 1.38 -3.61 -0.41
C VAL A 225 2.30 -2.40 -0.29
N ILE A 226 3.20 -2.21 -1.27
CA ILE A 226 4.23 -1.16 -1.29
C ILE A 226 3.83 -0.12 -2.35
N GLY A 227 3.76 1.15 -1.95
CA GLY A 227 3.22 2.23 -2.77
C GLY A 227 2.86 3.44 -1.92
N GLY A 228 1.81 4.17 -2.29
CA GLY A 228 1.23 5.25 -1.50
C GLY A 228 0.67 4.84 -0.14
N VAL A 229 0.06 5.78 0.57
CA VAL A 229 -0.52 5.56 1.90
C VAL A 229 -2.05 5.36 1.84
N GLU A 230 -2.49 4.17 2.22
CA GLU A 230 -3.90 3.82 2.45
C GLU A 230 -4.04 2.77 3.57
N ALA A 231 -5.26 2.60 4.09
CA ALA A 231 -5.50 1.83 5.31
C ALA A 231 -5.00 0.36 5.27
N LYS A 232 -5.08 -0.28 4.08
CA LYS A 232 -4.58 -1.66 3.88
C LYS A 232 -3.07 -1.79 4.03
N CYS A 233 -2.28 -0.78 3.69
CA CYS A 233 -0.81 -0.85 3.79
C CYS A 233 -0.37 -0.97 5.25
N VAL A 234 -1.04 -0.24 6.15
CA VAL A 234 -0.84 -0.37 7.60
C VAL A 234 -1.35 -1.72 8.10
N ALA A 235 -2.50 -2.20 7.60
CA ALA A 235 -3.01 -3.53 7.94
C ALA A 235 -2.02 -4.65 7.56
N TYR A 236 -1.36 -4.59 6.40
CA TYR A 236 -0.36 -5.57 6.00
C TYR A 236 0.89 -5.60 6.90
N ALA A 237 1.31 -4.48 7.47
CA ALA A 237 2.38 -4.46 8.46
C ALA A 237 1.98 -5.26 9.72
N PHE A 238 0.73 -5.13 10.18
CA PHE A 238 0.19 -5.94 11.26
C PHE A 238 0.02 -7.42 10.87
N VAL A 239 -0.35 -7.73 9.62
CA VAL A 239 -0.34 -9.11 9.10
C VAL A 239 1.07 -9.71 9.17
N PHE A 240 2.13 -8.97 8.80
CA PHE A 240 3.51 -9.47 8.91
C PHE A 240 3.93 -9.74 10.36
N PHE A 241 3.53 -8.89 11.32
CA PHE A 241 3.73 -9.20 12.74
C PHE A 241 2.95 -10.44 13.18
N GLY A 242 1.69 -10.60 12.74
CA GLY A 242 0.87 -11.78 12.98
C GLY A 242 1.50 -13.07 12.43
N LEU A 243 2.00 -13.03 11.19
CA LEU A 243 2.69 -14.15 10.54
C LEU A 243 4.00 -14.52 11.24
N ALA A 244 4.74 -13.55 11.78
CA ALA A 244 5.95 -13.82 12.57
C ALA A 244 5.64 -14.56 13.88
N GLU A 245 4.52 -14.24 14.55
CA GLU A 245 4.05 -14.96 15.74
C GLU A 245 3.44 -16.32 15.38
N LEU A 246 2.75 -16.42 14.23
CA LEU A 246 2.15 -17.66 13.70
C LEU A 246 3.24 -18.69 13.36
N HIS A 247 4.30 -18.27 12.68
CA HIS A 247 5.45 -19.14 12.41
C HIS A 247 6.11 -19.66 13.70
N ALA A 248 6.09 -18.85 14.76
CA ALA A 248 6.61 -19.23 16.07
C ALA A 248 5.58 -19.94 16.99
N GLY A 249 4.40 -20.30 16.47
CA GLY A 249 3.35 -21.00 17.24
C GLY A 249 2.66 -20.18 18.33
N ARG A 250 2.90 -18.86 18.40
CA ARG A 250 2.39 -17.97 19.46
C ARG A 250 0.99 -17.44 19.12
N TRP A 251 0.04 -18.36 18.98
CA TRP A 251 -1.33 -18.10 18.53
C TRP A 251 -2.07 -17.02 19.31
N ASN A 252 -1.81 -16.89 20.61
CA ASN A 252 -2.35 -15.80 21.43
C ASN A 252 -2.03 -14.41 20.86
N ARG A 253 -0.82 -14.22 20.31
CA ARG A 253 -0.40 -12.93 19.71
C ARG A 253 -0.83 -12.80 18.26
N VAL A 254 -0.99 -13.91 17.53
CA VAL A 254 -1.51 -13.91 16.14
C VAL A 254 -2.84 -13.18 16.09
N TRP A 255 -3.79 -13.55 16.94
CA TRP A 255 -5.14 -12.98 16.92
C TRP A 255 -5.18 -11.49 17.28
N LEU A 256 -4.29 -11.01 18.17
CA LEU A 256 -4.18 -9.59 18.48
C LEU A 256 -3.65 -8.78 17.28
N TRP A 257 -2.61 -9.27 16.60
CA TRP A 257 -2.08 -8.61 15.41
C TRP A 257 -3.07 -8.61 14.25
N LEU A 258 -3.80 -9.71 14.03
CA LEU A 258 -4.82 -9.78 12.98
C LEU A 258 -6.09 -8.98 13.34
N GLY A 259 -6.40 -8.84 14.63
CA GLY A 259 -7.40 -7.89 15.13
C GLY A 259 -7.05 -6.44 14.81
N ALA A 260 -5.81 -6.02 15.11
CA ALA A 260 -5.28 -4.71 14.75
C ALA A 260 -5.25 -4.47 13.23
N ALA A 261 -4.87 -5.48 12.43
CA ALA A 261 -4.97 -5.40 10.97
C ALA A 261 -6.42 -5.18 10.49
N SER A 262 -7.37 -5.87 11.11
CA SER A 262 -8.81 -5.75 10.80
C SER A 262 -9.40 -4.40 11.21
N ALA A 263 -8.87 -3.78 12.28
CA ALA A 263 -9.27 -2.45 12.71
C ALA A 263 -8.93 -1.38 11.65
N PHE A 264 -7.75 -1.46 11.04
CA PHE A 264 -7.36 -0.57 9.95
C PHE A 264 -8.08 -0.91 8.64
N HIS A 265 -8.09 -2.18 8.23
CA HIS A 265 -8.72 -2.59 6.98
C HIS A 265 -9.36 -3.98 7.10
N VAL A 266 -10.67 -4.00 7.34
CA VAL A 266 -11.49 -5.19 7.66
C VAL A 266 -11.23 -6.37 6.71
N LEU A 267 -11.13 -6.13 5.39
CA LEU A 267 -10.89 -7.22 4.44
C LEU A 267 -9.49 -7.82 4.54
N VAL A 268 -8.45 -7.02 4.76
CA VAL A 268 -7.05 -7.51 4.79
C VAL A 268 -6.84 -8.30 6.08
N GLY A 269 -7.28 -7.75 7.22
CA GLY A 269 -7.22 -8.45 8.50
C GLY A 269 -8.16 -9.67 8.55
N GLY A 270 -9.42 -9.52 8.13
CA GLY A 270 -10.44 -10.56 8.19
C GLY A 270 -10.11 -11.77 7.32
N TRP A 271 -9.72 -11.58 6.05
CA TRP A 271 -9.23 -12.70 5.23
C TRP A 271 -7.96 -13.33 5.82
N SER A 272 -7.08 -12.53 6.43
CA SER A 272 -5.89 -13.06 7.11
C SER A 272 -6.23 -13.89 8.34
N VAL A 273 -7.30 -13.56 9.09
CA VAL A 273 -7.81 -14.42 10.18
C VAL A 273 -8.24 -15.76 9.63
N LEU A 274 -9.04 -15.79 8.54
CA LEU A 274 -9.51 -17.04 7.94
C LEU A 274 -8.34 -17.89 7.38
N ALA A 275 -7.38 -17.27 6.70
CA ALA A 275 -6.17 -17.95 6.23
C ALA A 275 -5.29 -18.47 7.39
N ALA A 276 -5.20 -17.76 8.51
CA ALA A 276 -4.50 -18.20 9.71
C ALA A 276 -5.25 -19.34 10.44
N MET A 277 -6.59 -19.34 10.46
CA MET A 277 -7.40 -20.45 10.98
C MET A 277 -7.23 -21.70 10.12
N PHE A 278 -7.20 -21.56 8.79
CA PHE A 278 -6.87 -22.67 7.89
C PHE A 278 -5.44 -23.19 8.16
N ALA A 279 -4.47 -22.30 8.34
CA ALA A 279 -3.10 -22.67 8.69
C ALA A 279 -3.00 -23.47 10.02
N TRP A 280 -3.84 -23.15 11.01
CA TRP A 280 -3.97 -23.92 12.25
C TRP A 280 -4.64 -25.28 12.03
N LEU A 281 -5.67 -25.35 11.18
CA LEU A 281 -6.38 -26.60 10.88
C LEU A 281 -5.46 -27.64 10.22
N VAL A 282 -4.60 -27.20 9.27
CA VAL A 282 -3.65 -28.07 8.55
C VAL A 282 -2.29 -28.22 9.24
N ALA A 283 -2.10 -27.63 10.42
CA ALA A 283 -0.87 -27.77 11.19
C ALA A 283 -0.73 -29.20 11.77
N PRO A 284 0.47 -29.82 11.74
CA PRO A 284 0.69 -31.13 12.34
C PRO A 284 0.52 -31.10 13.86
N SER A 285 0.22 -32.26 14.44
CA SER A 285 0.10 -32.45 15.89
C SER A 285 1.49 -32.43 16.56
N PRO A 286 1.64 -31.89 17.81
CA PRO A 286 0.62 -31.23 18.62
C PRO A 286 0.39 -29.77 18.20
N ARG A 287 -0.88 -29.42 17.97
CA ARG A 287 -1.32 -28.04 17.70
C ARG A 287 -1.87 -27.38 18.96
N ALA A 288 -1.83 -26.04 19.01
CA ALA A 288 -2.47 -25.29 20.09
C ALA A 288 -3.97 -25.62 20.16
N SER A 289 -4.51 -25.78 21.38
CA SER A 289 -5.92 -26.12 21.56
C SER A 289 -6.81 -24.90 21.25
N PHE A 290 -7.98 -25.12 20.66
CA PHE A 290 -8.91 -24.02 20.37
C PHE A 290 -9.30 -23.25 21.64
N ARG A 291 -9.46 -23.96 22.77
CA ARG A 291 -9.77 -23.36 24.08
C ARG A 291 -8.70 -22.38 24.57
N SER A 292 -7.40 -22.63 24.34
CA SER A 292 -6.34 -21.68 24.74
C SER A 292 -6.21 -20.49 23.79
N MET A 293 -6.69 -20.62 22.56
CA MET A 293 -6.74 -19.53 21.58
C MET A 293 -7.95 -18.60 21.76
N LEU A 294 -9.10 -19.15 22.20
CA LEU A 294 -10.38 -18.45 22.21
C LEU A 294 -10.38 -17.07 22.92
N PRO A 295 -9.79 -16.87 24.11
CA PRO A 295 -9.78 -15.56 24.76
C PRO A 295 -9.04 -14.50 23.93
N TRP A 296 -7.98 -14.91 23.22
CA TRP A 296 -7.17 -14.03 22.38
C TRP A 296 -7.82 -13.78 21.02
N LEU A 297 -8.57 -14.75 20.49
CA LEU A 297 -9.43 -14.57 19.32
C LEU A 297 -10.56 -13.57 19.63
N MET A 298 -11.17 -13.67 20.81
CA MET A 298 -12.16 -12.69 21.30
C MET A 298 -11.54 -11.30 21.48
N LEU A 299 -10.37 -11.19 22.11
CA LEU A 299 -9.68 -9.89 22.28
C LEU A 299 -9.23 -9.29 20.94
N GLY A 300 -8.78 -10.11 19.99
CA GLY A 300 -8.54 -9.71 18.60
C GLY A 300 -9.82 -9.21 17.90
N GLY A 301 -10.94 -9.89 18.13
CA GLY A 301 -12.26 -9.46 17.69
C GLY A 301 -12.63 -8.08 18.25
N ILE A 302 -12.45 -7.85 19.56
CA ILE A 302 -12.68 -6.55 20.22
C ILE A 302 -11.79 -5.47 19.60
N LEU A 303 -10.50 -5.74 19.39
CA LEU A 303 -9.58 -4.82 18.73
C LEU A 303 -10.02 -4.45 17.30
N SER A 304 -10.71 -5.36 16.58
CA SER A 304 -11.22 -5.09 15.24
C SER A 304 -12.48 -4.20 15.18
N LEU A 305 -13.23 -4.08 16.28
CA LEU A 305 -14.55 -3.42 16.31
C LEU A 305 -14.54 -1.97 15.77
N PRO A 306 -13.52 -1.12 16.03
CA PRO A 306 -13.47 0.24 15.49
C PRO A 306 -13.42 0.32 13.95
N GLY A 307 -12.97 -0.73 13.25
CA GLY A 307 -13.04 -0.84 11.78
C GLY A 307 -14.26 -1.63 11.30
N LEU A 308 -14.63 -2.69 12.04
CA LEU A 308 -15.72 -3.59 11.68
C LEU A 308 -17.10 -2.95 11.85
N LEU A 309 -17.35 -2.23 12.95
CA LEU A 309 -18.66 -1.66 13.24
C LEU A 309 -19.10 -0.58 12.23
N PRO A 310 -18.25 0.40 11.82
CA PRO A 310 -18.59 1.31 10.73
C PRO A 310 -18.89 0.56 9.42
N SER A 311 -18.05 -0.43 9.07
CA SER A 311 -18.22 -1.24 7.86
C SER A 311 -19.56 -2.00 7.82
N LEU A 312 -19.99 -2.57 8.96
CA LEU A 312 -21.29 -3.23 9.08
C LEU A 312 -22.47 -2.24 9.10
N ALA A 313 -22.24 -0.99 9.53
CA ALA A 313 -23.26 0.07 9.55
C ALA A 313 -23.52 0.70 8.16
N LEU A 314 -22.63 0.51 7.17
CA LEU A 314 -22.75 1.08 5.83
C LEU A 314 -24.09 0.76 5.15
N THR A 315 -24.62 -0.45 5.31
CA THR A 315 -25.93 -0.85 4.73
C THR A 315 -27.05 -0.94 5.77
N ARG A 316 -26.83 -0.50 7.01
CA ARG A 316 -27.86 -0.55 8.07
C ARG A 316 -28.99 0.45 7.74
N GLY A 317 -30.22 -0.07 7.66
CA GLY A 317 -31.43 0.70 7.37
C GLY A 317 -31.63 1.03 5.87
N ALA A 318 -30.80 0.50 4.97
CA ALA A 318 -30.99 0.66 3.54
C ALA A 318 -31.98 -0.39 3.00
N ASP A 319 -32.75 0.00 1.98
CA ASP A 319 -33.69 -0.89 1.28
C ASP A 319 -32.96 -2.08 0.60
N PRO A 320 -33.49 -3.31 0.66
CA PRO A 320 -32.88 -4.48 0.03
C PRO A 320 -32.61 -4.34 -1.48
N GLU A 321 -33.49 -3.69 -2.24
CA GLU A 321 -33.30 -3.47 -3.68
C GLU A 321 -32.15 -2.49 -3.94
N ILE A 322 -32.06 -1.42 -3.15
CA ILE A 322 -30.95 -0.47 -3.17
C ILE A 322 -29.62 -1.18 -2.82
N VAL A 323 -29.63 -2.10 -1.85
CA VAL A 323 -28.45 -2.91 -1.51
C VAL A 323 -28.06 -3.86 -2.65
N HIS A 324 -29.01 -4.53 -3.30
CA HIS A 324 -28.72 -5.37 -4.47
C HIS A 324 -28.15 -4.54 -5.63
N LEU A 325 -28.77 -3.41 -5.97
CA LEU A 325 -28.32 -2.52 -7.03
C LEU A 325 -26.92 -1.94 -6.74
N ALA A 326 -26.67 -1.49 -5.52
CA ALA A 326 -25.35 -1.02 -5.08
C ALA A 326 -24.28 -2.12 -5.23
N ASN A 327 -24.60 -3.37 -4.86
CA ASN A 327 -23.68 -4.49 -5.03
C ASN A 327 -23.38 -4.78 -6.51
N ARG A 328 -24.38 -4.71 -7.41
CA ARG A 328 -24.15 -4.84 -8.87
C ARG A 328 -23.27 -3.71 -9.41
N ILE A 329 -23.54 -2.47 -9.03
CA ILE A 329 -22.78 -1.28 -9.44
C ILE A 329 -21.33 -1.41 -8.98
N TYR A 330 -21.11 -1.74 -7.70
CA TYR A 330 -19.78 -1.90 -7.12
C TYR A 330 -19.01 -3.02 -7.82
N THR A 331 -19.58 -4.22 -7.87
CA THR A 331 -18.90 -5.43 -8.35
C THR A 331 -18.73 -5.47 -9.87
N TYR A 332 -19.79 -5.20 -10.64
CA TYR A 332 -19.75 -5.32 -12.11
C TYR A 332 -19.48 -3.98 -12.80
N GLY A 333 -20.06 -2.88 -12.31
CA GLY A 333 -19.93 -1.56 -12.94
C GLY A 333 -18.58 -0.89 -12.70
N ARG A 334 -18.08 -0.90 -11.46
CA ARG A 334 -16.94 -0.06 -11.04
C ARG A 334 -15.64 -0.84 -10.77
N LEU A 335 -15.71 -2.06 -10.23
CA LEU A 335 -14.53 -2.79 -9.72
C LEU A 335 -14.38 -4.22 -10.30
N ALA A 336 -15.02 -4.54 -11.42
CA ALA A 336 -14.93 -5.86 -12.06
C ALA A 336 -13.48 -6.34 -12.25
N HIS A 337 -12.57 -5.45 -12.67
CA HIS A 337 -11.14 -5.70 -12.84
C HIS A 337 -10.37 -6.10 -11.55
N HIS A 338 -11.01 -6.03 -10.38
CA HIS A 338 -10.49 -6.52 -9.09
C HIS A 338 -11.34 -7.64 -8.46
N LEU A 339 -12.56 -7.85 -8.94
CA LEU A 339 -13.60 -8.66 -8.27
C LEU A 339 -14.18 -9.79 -9.12
N VAL A 340 -14.05 -9.73 -10.44
CA VAL A 340 -14.66 -10.65 -11.39
C VAL A 340 -13.55 -11.24 -12.27
N PRO A 341 -13.24 -12.54 -12.17
CA PRO A 341 -12.11 -13.14 -12.88
C PRO A 341 -12.14 -13.00 -14.40
N GLY A 342 -13.33 -13.00 -15.01
CA GLY A 342 -13.50 -12.75 -16.45
C GLY A 342 -13.13 -11.32 -16.90
N ALA A 343 -12.88 -10.40 -15.97
CA ALA A 343 -12.43 -9.03 -16.24
C ALA A 343 -10.97 -8.79 -15.80
N PHE A 344 -10.23 -9.82 -15.39
CA PHE A 344 -8.80 -9.69 -15.04
C PHE A 344 -7.93 -9.67 -16.31
N PRO A 345 -6.85 -8.86 -16.36
CA PRO A 345 -5.89 -8.92 -17.46
C PRO A 345 -5.26 -10.31 -17.56
N TRP A 346 -5.36 -10.97 -18.72
CA TRP A 346 -4.92 -12.37 -18.88
C TRP A 346 -3.45 -12.58 -18.47
N ASN A 347 -2.60 -11.58 -18.75
CA ASN A 347 -1.18 -11.60 -18.43
C ASN A 347 -0.93 -11.58 -16.92
N TRP A 348 -1.77 -10.90 -16.14
CA TRP A 348 -1.72 -10.90 -14.68
C TRP A 348 -2.12 -12.27 -14.11
N VAL A 349 -3.19 -12.86 -14.64
CA VAL A 349 -3.62 -14.23 -14.31
C VAL A 349 -2.50 -15.24 -14.56
N VAL A 350 -1.85 -15.18 -15.74
CA VAL A 350 -0.77 -16.12 -16.09
C VAL A 350 0.48 -15.93 -15.24
N CYS A 351 0.89 -14.68 -14.94
CA CYS A 351 2.01 -14.44 -14.03
C CYS A 351 1.72 -14.97 -12.61
N PHE A 352 0.51 -14.72 -12.09
CA PHE A 352 0.08 -15.24 -10.79
C PHE A 352 0.09 -16.78 -10.73
N LEU A 353 -0.45 -17.44 -11.76
CA LEU A 353 -0.47 -18.91 -11.85
C LEU A 353 0.95 -19.49 -11.97
N ALA A 354 1.82 -18.88 -12.79
CA ALA A 354 3.21 -19.29 -12.93
C ALA A 354 3.99 -19.15 -11.62
N MET A 355 3.82 -18.04 -10.90
CA MET A 355 4.40 -17.82 -9.58
C MET A 355 3.85 -18.81 -8.53
N THR A 356 2.55 -19.10 -8.57
CA THR A 356 1.90 -20.09 -7.69
C THR A 356 2.47 -21.49 -7.94
N ALA A 357 2.62 -21.90 -9.20
CA ALA A 357 3.23 -23.17 -9.57
C ALA A 357 4.71 -23.25 -9.17
N PHE A 358 5.47 -22.16 -9.35
CA PHE A 358 6.86 -22.07 -8.91
C PHE A 358 7.00 -22.20 -7.38
N TRP A 359 6.15 -21.51 -6.62
CA TRP A 359 6.10 -21.65 -5.15
C TRP A 359 5.71 -23.07 -4.72
N ALA A 360 4.67 -23.65 -5.32
CA ALA A 360 4.23 -25.01 -5.01
C ALA A 360 5.32 -26.05 -5.32
N GLY A 361 6.07 -25.87 -6.41
CA GLY A 361 7.24 -26.68 -6.73
C GLY A 361 8.33 -26.58 -5.67
N MET A 362 8.70 -25.36 -5.23
CA MET A 362 9.66 -25.18 -4.14
C MET A 362 9.20 -25.83 -2.82
N GLU A 363 7.93 -25.68 -2.45
CA GLU A 363 7.36 -26.32 -1.25
C GLU A 363 7.35 -27.85 -1.35
N TYR A 364 7.08 -28.41 -2.54
CA TYR A 364 7.14 -29.86 -2.76
C TYR A 364 8.54 -30.43 -2.50
N PHE A 365 9.59 -29.80 -3.03
CA PHE A 365 10.98 -30.22 -2.79
C PHE A 365 11.47 -29.96 -1.35
N LEU A 366 10.77 -29.11 -0.58
CA LEU A 366 11.07 -28.81 0.82
C LEU A 366 10.15 -29.52 1.83
N ARG A 367 9.17 -30.31 1.35
CA ARG A 367 8.04 -30.84 2.14
C ARG A 367 8.46 -31.54 3.44
N ASP A 368 9.54 -32.31 3.38
CA ASP A 368 10.06 -33.16 4.46
C ASP A 368 10.95 -32.39 5.46
N ARG A 369 11.13 -31.07 5.26
CA ARG A 369 12.13 -30.25 6.00
C ARG A 369 11.59 -28.93 6.56
N HIS A 370 10.29 -28.64 6.41
CA HIS A 370 9.67 -27.48 7.03
C HIS A 370 8.13 -27.54 7.11
N PRO A 371 7.55 -27.91 8.27
CA PRO A 371 6.16 -27.59 8.57
C PRO A 371 6.08 -26.10 8.92
N SER A 372 5.89 -25.24 7.91
CA SER A 372 5.69 -23.82 8.15
C SER A 372 4.20 -23.48 8.20
N GLY A 373 3.78 -22.77 9.27
CA GLY A 373 2.46 -22.16 9.29
C GLY A 373 2.25 -21.12 8.17
N ILE A 374 3.35 -20.59 7.61
CA ILE A 374 3.33 -19.75 6.41
C ILE A 374 2.78 -20.52 5.20
N ARG A 375 3.22 -21.77 4.96
CA ARG A 375 2.64 -22.62 3.91
C ARG A 375 1.14 -22.80 4.10
N GLY A 376 0.71 -23.07 5.33
CA GLY A 376 -0.71 -23.14 5.69
C GLY A 376 -1.47 -21.85 5.37
N PHE A 377 -0.88 -20.68 5.67
CA PHE A 377 -1.49 -19.38 5.38
C PHE A 377 -1.62 -19.11 3.88
N VAL A 378 -0.59 -19.42 3.08
CA VAL A 378 -0.64 -19.26 1.61
C VAL A 378 -1.67 -20.20 1.00
N LEU A 379 -1.76 -21.46 1.45
CA LEU A 379 -2.81 -22.39 1.02
C LEU A 379 -4.21 -21.90 1.43
N GLY A 380 -4.36 -21.28 2.61
CA GLY A 380 -5.61 -20.66 3.05
C GLY A 380 -6.03 -19.48 2.16
N ALA A 381 -5.07 -18.62 1.78
CA ALA A 381 -5.31 -17.52 0.85
C ALA A 381 -5.69 -18.01 -0.57
N LEU A 382 -5.02 -19.06 -1.06
CA LEU A 382 -5.36 -19.71 -2.33
C LEU A 382 -6.74 -20.39 -2.28
N LEU A 383 -7.12 -21.01 -1.15
CA LEU A 383 -8.46 -21.57 -0.97
C LEU A 383 -9.54 -20.48 -1.05
N ILE A 384 -9.33 -19.33 -0.40
CA ILE A 384 -10.23 -18.18 -0.48
C ILE A 384 -10.35 -17.70 -1.94
N ALA A 385 -9.24 -17.51 -2.65
CA ALA A 385 -9.27 -17.11 -4.07
C ALA A 385 -9.99 -18.14 -4.95
N THR A 386 -9.81 -19.44 -4.71
CA THR A 386 -10.54 -20.52 -5.40
C THR A 386 -12.04 -20.45 -5.14
N MET A 387 -12.48 -20.16 -3.91
CA MET A 387 -13.91 -19.94 -3.63
C MET A 387 -14.45 -18.72 -4.40
N GLY A 388 -13.67 -17.65 -4.55
CA GLY A 388 -14.00 -16.51 -5.41
C GLY A 388 -14.22 -16.91 -6.88
N TRP A 389 -13.38 -17.79 -7.42
CA TRP A 389 -13.58 -18.37 -8.76
C TRP A 389 -14.86 -19.20 -8.84
N LEU A 390 -15.14 -20.08 -7.87
CA LEU A 390 -16.36 -20.89 -7.85
C LEU A 390 -17.63 -20.03 -7.76
N ILE A 391 -17.62 -18.96 -6.95
CA ILE A 391 -18.72 -17.98 -6.91
C ILE A 391 -18.88 -17.31 -8.28
N SER A 392 -17.77 -16.99 -8.96
CA SER A 392 -17.80 -16.34 -10.27
C SER A 392 -18.37 -17.23 -11.38
N LEU A 393 -18.21 -18.55 -11.29
CA LEU A 393 -18.87 -19.49 -12.21
C LEU A 393 -20.40 -19.41 -12.10
N ALA A 394 -20.95 -19.01 -10.94
CA ALA A 394 -22.39 -18.92 -10.71
C ALA A 394 -23.05 -17.63 -11.22
N ILE A 395 -22.28 -16.67 -11.77
CA ILE A 395 -22.78 -15.38 -12.27
C ILE A 395 -23.94 -15.52 -13.27
N PRO A 396 -23.94 -16.47 -14.25
CA PRO A 396 -25.04 -16.60 -15.22
C PRO A 396 -26.40 -16.96 -14.60
N TRP A 397 -26.41 -17.63 -13.45
CA TRP A 397 -27.64 -18.11 -12.80
C TRP A 397 -28.05 -17.30 -11.56
N ALA A 398 -27.11 -16.63 -10.90
CA ALA A 398 -27.36 -15.88 -9.66
C ALA A 398 -26.56 -14.56 -9.58
N PRO A 399 -26.70 -13.64 -10.55
CA PRO A 399 -25.82 -12.47 -10.67
C PRO A 399 -25.84 -11.56 -9.43
N ASP A 400 -26.97 -11.39 -8.76
CA ASP A 400 -27.10 -10.51 -7.58
C ASP A 400 -26.44 -11.12 -6.34
N ARG A 401 -26.60 -12.43 -6.14
CA ARG A 401 -25.92 -13.16 -5.06
C ARG A 401 -24.41 -13.16 -5.28
N CYS A 402 -23.97 -13.37 -6.52
CA CYS A 402 -22.56 -13.28 -6.89
C CYS A 402 -22.03 -11.86 -6.67
N ALA A 403 -22.79 -10.81 -7.00
CA ALA A 403 -22.39 -9.42 -6.76
C ALA A 403 -22.20 -9.13 -5.25
N ALA A 404 -23.16 -9.58 -4.43
CA ALA A 404 -23.15 -9.41 -2.97
C ALA A 404 -22.01 -10.16 -2.27
N LEU A 405 -21.53 -11.27 -2.85
CA LEU A 405 -20.40 -12.05 -2.34
C LEU A 405 -19.06 -11.53 -2.88
N LEU A 406 -18.92 -11.34 -4.20
CA LEU A 406 -17.64 -11.01 -4.82
C LEU A 406 -17.10 -9.64 -4.38
N ARG A 407 -17.98 -8.70 -3.99
CA ARG A 407 -17.61 -7.37 -3.44
C ARG A 407 -16.59 -7.39 -2.31
N TYR A 408 -16.42 -8.53 -1.63
CA TYR A 408 -15.46 -8.70 -0.53
C TYR A 408 -14.03 -9.05 -0.97
N TYR A 409 -13.67 -8.92 -2.26
CA TYR A 409 -12.29 -9.01 -2.77
C TYR A 409 -11.57 -10.34 -2.48
N TRP A 410 -12.21 -11.47 -2.82
CA TRP A 410 -11.72 -12.84 -2.58
C TRP A 410 -10.30 -13.14 -3.08
N PHE A 411 -9.79 -12.39 -4.06
CA PHE A 411 -8.49 -12.66 -4.71
C PHE A 411 -7.32 -11.89 -4.06
N ARG A 412 -7.58 -10.74 -3.40
CA ARG A 412 -6.53 -9.80 -2.98
C ARG A 412 -5.58 -10.34 -1.91
N LEU A 413 -6.05 -11.24 -1.04
CA LEU A 413 -5.14 -11.87 -0.08
C LEU A 413 -4.15 -12.80 -0.78
N ALA A 414 -4.59 -13.54 -1.82
CA ALA A 414 -3.72 -14.44 -2.57
C ALA A 414 -2.65 -13.67 -3.36
N ASP A 415 -3.02 -12.55 -3.99
CA ASP A 415 -2.10 -11.61 -4.64
C ASP A 415 -0.95 -11.16 -3.73
N THR A 416 -1.14 -11.12 -2.40
CA THR A 416 -0.07 -10.82 -1.44
C THR A 416 0.60 -12.07 -0.89
N ALA A 417 -0.18 -13.09 -0.57
CA ALA A 417 0.29 -14.29 0.11
C ALA A 417 1.22 -15.14 -0.78
N VAL A 418 0.94 -15.25 -2.08
CA VAL A 418 1.79 -16.01 -3.01
C VAL A 418 3.16 -15.34 -3.21
N PRO A 419 3.28 -14.02 -3.46
CA PRO A 419 4.57 -13.32 -3.40
C PRO A 419 5.32 -13.51 -2.08
N LEU A 420 4.63 -13.41 -0.94
CA LEU A 420 5.21 -13.59 0.39
C LEU A 420 5.77 -15.00 0.59
N GLY A 421 4.98 -16.03 0.24
CA GLY A 421 5.41 -17.43 0.27
C GLY A 421 6.58 -17.69 -0.65
N THR A 422 6.50 -17.23 -1.89
CA THR A 422 7.57 -17.33 -2.90
C THR A 422 8.86 -16.73 -2.37
N ALA A 423 8.84 -15.49 -1.89
CA ALA A 423 10.02 -14.77 -1.44
C ALA A 423 10.67 -15.42 -0.20
N LEU A 424 9.87 -15.85 0.79
CA LEU A 424 10.38 -16.50 1.99
C LEU A 424 10.93 -17.90 1.68
N THR A 425 10.21 -18.73 0.92
CA THR A 425 10.62 -20.11 0.60
C THR A 425 11.86 -20.13 -0.32
N ALA A 426 11.91 -19.25 -1.33
CA ALA A 426 13.12 -19.06 -2.14
C ALA A 426 14.32 -18.59 -1.28
N SER A 427 14.10 -17.67 -0.35
CA SER A 427 15.15 -17.20 0.57
C SER A 427 15.63 -18.29 1.54
N VAL A 428 14.74 -19.20 1.97
CA VAL A 428 15.12 -20.39 2.75
C VAL A 428 16.08 -21.27 1.96
N ILE A 429 15.84 -21.50 0.67
CA ILE A 429 16.75 -22.26 -0.23
C ILE A 429 18.09 -21.54 -0.35
N VAL A 430 18.10 -20.22 -0.56
CA VAL A 430 19.30 -19.40 -0.73
C VAL A 430 20.20 -19.43 0.52
N PHE A 431 19.62 -19.31 1.71
CA PHE A 431 20.38 -19.15 2.98
C PHE A 431 20.59 -20.45 3.78
N ARG A 432 20.02 -21.59 3.38
CA ARG A 432 20.31 -22.90 4.03
C ARG A 432 21.49 -23.60 3.35
N HIS A 433 22.65 -23.59 4.04
CA HIS A 433 23.94 -24.10 3.55
C HIS A 433 24.02 -25.61 3.17
N ARG A 434 22.99 -26.43 3.38
CA ARG A 434 23.02 -27.88 3.07
C ARG A 434 22.76 -28.23 1.60
N LEU A 435 22.59 -27.20 0.76
CA LEU A 435 22.42 -27.31 -0.69
C LEU A 435 23.72 -26.87 -1.36
N SER A 436 24.46 -27.81 -1.95
CA SER A 436 25.81 -27.62 -2.52
C SER A 436 25.91 -27.99 -4.01
N GLY A 437 24.81 -28.40 -4.64
CA GLY A 437 24.77 -28.80 -6.04
C GLY A 437 25.02 -27.65 -7.01
N VAL A 438 25.31 -27.99 -8.27
CA VAL A 438 25.46 -27.02 -9.36
C VAL A 438 24.16 -26.22 -9.54
N HIS A 439 23.01 -26.90 -9.55
CA HIS A 439 21.70 -26.27 -9.64
C HIS A 439 21.43 -25.27 -8.51
N ASP A 440 21.82 -25.59 -7.27
CA ASP A 440 21.64 -24.68 -6.12
C ASP A 440 22.50 -23.41 -6.24
N ARG A 441 23.68 -23.51 -6.86
CA ARG A 441 24.55 -22.36 -7.12
C ARG A 441 24.00 -21.49 -8.26
N ILE A 442 23.45 -22.11 -9.31
CA ILE A 442 22.77 -21.41 -10.40
C ILE A 442 21.53 -20.69 -9.87
N PHE A 443 20.65 -21.39 -9.14
CA PHE A 443 19.42 -20.83 -8.56
C PHE A 443 19.70 -19.61 -7.68
N ARG A 444 20.70 -19.70 -6.78
CA ARG A 444 21.15 -18.56 -5.96
C ARG A 444 21.65 -17.39 -6.79
N ARG A 445 22.45 -17.63 -7.83
CA ARG A 445 22.93 -16.57 -8.73
C ARG A 445 21.77 -15.91 -9.47
N VAL A 446 20.84 -16.69 -10.02
CA VAL A 446 19.66 -16.19 -10.74
C VAL A 446 18.79 -15.31 -9.83
N LEU A 447 18.44 -15.77 -8.62
CA LEU A 447 17.63 -14.95 -7.71
C LEU A 447 18.35 -13.68 -7.23
N THR A 448 19.66 -13.75 -6.96
CA THR A 448 20.45 -12.55 -6.64
C THR A 448 20.47 -11.57 -7.81
N VAL A 449 20.63 -12.04 -9.05
CA VAL A 449 20.55 -11.19 -10.25
C VAL A 449 19.16 -10.58 -10.40
N VAL A 450 18.07 -11.34 -10.23
CA VAL A 450 16.69 -10.83 -10.26
C VAL A 450 16.48 -9.72 -9.22
N VAL A 451 16.89 -9.95 -7.98
CA VAL A 451 16.80 -8.95 -6.90
C VAL A 451 17.62 -7.69 -7.20
N VAL A 452 18.86 -7.85 -7.68
CA VAL A 452 19.75 -6.72 -8.02
C VAL A 452 19.22 -5.94 -9.22
N LEU A 453 18.71 -6.61 -10.26
CA LEU A 453 18.11 -5.95 -11.42
C LEU A 453 16.82 -5.22 -11.05
N HIS A 454 15.97 -5.81 -10.19
CA HIS A 454 14.74 -5.19 -9.73
C HIS A 454 14.99 -3.92 -8.91
N VAL A 455 15.86 -3.99 -7.89
CA VAL A 455 16.23 -2.81 -7.10
C VAL A 455 16.98 -1.79 -7.95
N GLY A 456 17.93 -2.24 -8.79
CA GLY A 456 18.70 -1.39 -9.70
C GLY A 456 17.85 -0.66 -10.73
N MET A 457 16.81 -1.30 -11.26
CA MET A 457 15.79 -0.65 -12.11
C MET A 457 15.17 0.54 -11.38
N TYR A 458 14.73 0.38 -10.13
CA TYR A 458 14.20 1.51 -9.38
C TYR A 458 15.24 2.58 -9.02
N VAL A 459 16.51 2.22 -8.78
CA VAL A 459 17.59 3.22 -8.63
C VAL A 459 17.74 4.08 -9.89
N VAL A 460 17.62 3.49 -11.08
CA VAL A 460 17.68 4.21 -12.36
C VAL A 460 16.40 4.99 -12.65
N LEU A 461 15.22 4.47 -12.29
CA LEU A 461 13.93 5.11 -12.61
C LEU A 461 13.55 6.26 -11.68
N ARG A 462 14.01 6.29 -10.42
CA ARG A 462 13.58 7.30 -9.44
C ARG A 462 14.11 8.72 -9.66
N PRO A 463 15.34 8.93 -10.18
CA PRO A 463 15.81 10.26 -10.58
C PRO A 463 15.07 10.84 -11.81
N ILE A 464 14.35 10.02 -12.58
CA ILE A 464 13.66 10.45 -13.80
C ILE A 464 12.33 11.13 -13.41
N PRO A 465 12.12 12.43 -13.70
CA PRO A 465 10.88 13.11 -13.37
C PRO A 465 9.68 12.49 -14.09
N THR A 466 8.61 12.21 -13.35
CA THR A 466 7.36 11.68 -13.91
C THR A 466 6.13 12.33 -13.29
N VAL A 467 4.98 12.10 -13.91
CA VAL A 467 3.68 12.50 -13.37
C VAL A 467 3.27 11.60 -12.19
N PRO A 468 2.44 12.09 -11.26
CA PRO A 468 1.84 11.27 -10.22
C PRO A 468 1.01 10.10 -10.78
N ARG A 469 0.97 8.96 -10.07
CA ARG A 469 0.21 7.78 -10.56
C ARG A 469 -1.31 7.97 -10.51
N ALA A 470 -1.82 8.93 -9.73
CA ALA A 470 -3.22 9.33 -9.79
C ALA A 470 -3.62 9.93 -11.15
N GLU A 471 -2.67 10.51 -11.89
CA GLU A 471 -2.90 11.05 -13.24
C GLU A 471 -2.91 9.93 -14.30
N THR A 472 -2.03 8.93 -14.16
CA THR A 472 -1.93 7.79 -15.08
C THR A 472 -1.45 6.51 -14.40
N ALA A 473 -2.06 5.37 -14.73
CA ALA A 473 -1.80 4.09 -14.08
C ALA A 473 -0.34 3.58 -14.19
N SER A 474 0.38 3.91 -15.27
CA SER A 474 1.85 3.80 -15.34
C SER A 474 2.42 4.55 -16.55
N PRO A 475 3.30 5.55 -16.37
CA PRO A 475 3.91 6.28 -17.50
C PRO A 475 5.14 5.58 -18.11
N TYR A 476 5.65 4.49 -17.53
CA TYR A 476 6.95 3.91 -17.90
C TYR A 476 6.87 2.94 -19.08
N LEU A 477 5.75 2.23 -19.24
CA LEU A 477 5.53 1.26 -20.33
C LEU A 477 4.98 1.91 -21.61
N LEU A 478 4.95 3.24 -21.66
CA LEU A 478 4.45 4.01 -22.80
C LEU A 478 5.60 4.37 -23.75
N ASP A 479 5.27 4.67 -25.00
CA ASP A 479 6.22 5.31 -25.92
C ASP A 479 6.51 6.77 -25.52
N ALA A 480 7.53 7.36 -26.15
CA ALA A 480 7.97 8.72 -25.83
C ALA A 480 6.89 9.79 -26.12
N GLN A 481 6.06 9.61 -27.16
CA GLN A 481 5.02 10.55 -27.55
C GLN A 481 3.86 10.53 -26.53
N LYS A 482 3.41 9.34 -26.12
CA LYS A 482 2.40 9.17 -25.05
C LYS A 482 2.89 9.77 -23.74
N ARG A 483 4.16 9.54 -23.35
CA ARG A 483 4.76 10.19 -22.17
C ARG A 483 4.72 11.72 -22.27
N ALA A 484 5.16 12.29 -23.39
CA ALA A 484 5.16 13.74 -23.59
C ALA A 484 3.73 14.32 -23.50
N ARG A 485 2.74 13.68 -24.15
CA ARG A 485 1.33 14.07 -24.10
C ARG A 485 0.76 14.01 -22.68
N ILE A 486 1.12 13.00 -21.89
CA ILE A 486 0.71 12.86 -20.49
C ILE A 486 1.31 13.96 -19.61
N THR A 487 2.63 14.16 -19.69
CA THR A 487 3.32 15.23 -18.94
C THR A 487 2.75 16.60 -19.29
N TYR A 488 2.52 16.86 -20.58
CA TYR A 488 1.88 18.09 -21.04
C TYR A 488 0.48 18.29 -20.43
N ARG A 489 -0.40 17.27 -20.54
CA ARG A 489 -1.74 17.33 -19.94
C ARG A 489 -1.69 17.54 -18.44
N TYR A 490 -0.78 16.88 -17.73
CA TYR A 490 -0.59 17.06 -16.29
C TYR A 490 -0.18 18.50 -15.93
N VAL A 491 0.81 19.08 -16.62
CA VAL A 491 1.23 20.48 -16.37
C VAL A 491 0.09 21.45 -16.64
N MET A 492 -0.66 21.26 -17.73
CA MET A 492 -1.81 22.10 -18.07
C MET A 492 -2.99 21.93 -17.09
N TRP A 493 -3.23 20.70 -16.62
CA TRP A 493 -4.19 20.39 -15.56
C TRP A 493 -3.81 21.08 -14.24
N ARG A 494 -2.52 21.03 -13.86
CA ARG A 494 -2.01 21.78 -12.71
C ARG A 494 -2.20 23.29 -12.85
N ARG A 495 -2.06 23.87 -14.05
CA ARG A 495 -2.31 25.31 -14.26
C ARG A 495 -3.77 25.69 -13.99
N VAL A 496 -4.73 24.96 -14.57
CA VAL A 496 -6.16 25.23 -14.32
C VAL A 496 -6.54 24.96 -12.86
N CYS A 497 -6.05 23.88 -12.24
CA CYS A 497 -6.30 23.63 -10.82
C CYS A 497 -5.69 24.70 -9.90
N ASN A 498 -4.50 25.21 -10.19
CA ASN A 498 -3.89 26.29 -9.41
C ASN A 498 -4.71 27.60 -9.54
N TRP A 499 -5.25 27.90 -10.74
CA TRP A 499 -6.15 29.04 -10.92
C TRP A 499 -7.45 28.87 -10.11
N ILE A 500 -8.05 27.68 -10.12
CA ILE A 500 -9.26 27.36 -9.33
C ILE A 500 -8.99 27.45 -7.82
N ALA A 501 -7.84 26.94 -7.35
CA ALA A 501 -7.50 26.89 -5.92
C ALA A 501 -7.43 28.29 -5.27
N ASP A 502 -7.06 29.32 -6.04
CA ASP A 502 -6.94 30.69 -5.58
C ASP A 502 -8.32 31.27 -5.17
N PRO A 503 -8.51 31.66 -3.90
CA PRO A 503 -9.79 32.18 -3.40
C PRO A 503 -10.22 33.48 -4.07
N ARG A 504 -9.32 34.17 -4.79
CA ARG A 504 -9.65 35.38 -5.58
C ARG A 504 -10.35 35.06 -6.90
N ASN A 505 -10.19 33.82 -7.40
CA ASN A 505 -10.79 33.37 -8.66
C ASN A 505 -12.06 32.54 -8.41
N THR A 506 -12.06 31.68 -7.38
CA THR A 506 -13.22 30.83 -7.05
C THR A 506 -13.40 30.73 -5.53
N PRO A 507 -14.62 30.90 -4.97
CA PRO A 507 -14.87 30.77 -3.54
C PRO A 507 -14.49 29.38 -2.98
N PRO A 508 -14.04 29.23 -1.72
CA PRO A 508 -13.70 27.93 -1.11
C PRO A 508 -14.80 26.86 -1.20
N GLU A 509 -16.05 27.28 -1.07
CA GLU A 509 -17.26 26.46 -1.14
C GLU A 509 -17.72 26.12 -2.57
N ALA A 510 -17.06 26.66 -3.59
CA ALA A 510 -17.44 26.46 -4.98
C ALA A 510 -17.48 24.97 -5.38
N ARG A 511 -18.48 24.62 -6.19
CA ARG A 511 -18.74 23.27 -6.71
C ARG A 511 -18.62 23.24 -8.23
N PHE A 512 -17.96 22.21 -8.73
CA PHE A 512 -17.60 22.08 -10.14
C PHE A 512 -18.22 20.84 -10.81
N LEU A 513 -18.71 21.00 -12.03
CA LEU A 513 -18.72 19.90 -13.00
C LEU A 513 -17.30 19.71 -13.52
N THR A 514 -16.77 18.49 -13.39
CA THR A 514 -15.39 18.12 -13.72
C THR A 514 -15.36 17.07 -14.84
N PRO A 515 -14.23 16.84 -15.51
CA PRO A 515 -14.11 15.68 -16.40
C PRO A 515 -14.18 14.39 -15.58
N ARG A 516 -15.02 13.41 -15.96
CA ARG A 516 -15.28 12.14 -15.24
C ARG A 516 -14.07 11.45 -14.60
N MET A 517 -12.89 11.53 -15.22
CA MET A 517 -11.65 10.86 -14.80
C MET A 517 -10.68 11.76 -14.03
N ALA A 518 -11.07 12.99 -13.67
CA ALA A 518 -10.24 14.01 -13.00
C ALA A 518 -9.99 13.71 -11.51
N THR A 519 -9.47 12.53 -11.21
CA THR A 519 -9.29 11.96 -9.85
C THR A 519 -8.48 12.84 -8.89
N THR A 520 -7.71 13.81 -9.40
CA THR A 520 -6.87 14.72 -8.62
C THR A 520 -7.46 16.12 -8.44
N PHE A 521 -8.68 16.39 -8.91
CA PHE A 521 -9.30 17.72 -8.84
C PHE A 521 -9.30 18.29 -7.42
N LYS A 522 -10.05 17.67 -6.49
CA LYS A 522 -10.11 18.06 -5.07
C LYS A 522 -8.74 18.18 -4.43
N TRP A 523 -7.83 17.25 -4.74
CA TRP A 523 -6.48 17.24 -4.19
C TRP A 523 -5.66 18.50 -4.55
N TYR A 524 -5.85 19.06 -5.76
CA TYR A 524 -5.16 20.30 -6.15
C TYR A 524 -5.96 21.58 -5.90
N THR A 525 -7.29 21.52 -5.86
CA THR A 525 -8.15 22.73 -5.75
C THR A 525 -8.69 22.99 -4.35
N GLY A 526 -8.91 21.94 -3.55
CA GLY A 526 -9.70 22.01 -2.32
C GLY A 526 -11.16 22.44 -2.54
N ARG A 527 -11.68 22.34 -3.78
CA ARG A 527 -13.06 22.70 -4.16
C ARG A 527 -13.89 21.45 -4.40
N SER A 528 -15.20 21.55 -4.19
CA SER A 528 -16.14 20.41 -4.31
C SER A 528 -16.34 20.03 -5.78
N GLU A 529 -16.57 18.74 -6.08
CA GLU A 529 -17.03 18.32 -7.42
C GLU A 529 -18.38 17.59 -7.36
N VAL A 530 -19.10 17.51 -8.48
CA VAL A 530 -20.42 16.87 -8.53
C VAL A 530 -20.32 15.34 -8.52
N ALA A 531 -19.45 14.76 -9.36
CA ALA A 531 -19.25 13.30 -9.40
C ALA A 531 -17.95 12.92 -10.13
N ASN A 532 -17.13 12.11 -9.47
CA ASN A 532 -15.87 11.56 -9.99
C ASN A 532 -15.94 10.03 -10.15
N TRP A 533 -15.35 9.47 -11.22
CA TRP A 533 -15.37 8.02 -11.44
C TRP A 533 -14.56 7.24 -10.41
N LYS A 534 -13.47 7.79 -9.88
CA LYS A 534 -12.64 7.03 -8.92
C LYS A 534 -13.36 6.85 -7.58
N GLU A 535 -14.08 7.89 -7.15
CA GLU A 535 -14.57 8.09 -5.79
C GLU A 535 -15.97 7.52 -5.57
N ILE A 536 -16.03 6.19 -5.52
CA ILE A 536 -17.24 5.47 -5.17
C ILE A 536 -17.48 5.51 -3.64
N PRO A 537 -18.65 5.98 -3.16
CA PRO A 537 -19.06 5.85 -1.76
C PRO A 537 -19.10 4.39 -1.28
N GLN A 538 -19.25 4.16 0.03
CA GLN A 538 -19.24 2.80 0.59
C GLN A 538 -20.59 2.36 1.17
N ASP A 539 -21.52 3.28 1.44
CA ASP A 539 -22.91 2.96 1.78
C ASP A 539 -23.78 2.78 0.52
N ALA A 540 -24.76 1.86 0.59
CA ALA A 540 -25.54 1.47 -0.58
C ALA A 540 -26.35 2.63 -1.23
N PRO A 541 -27.06 3.49 -0.46
CA PRO A 541 -27.76 4.64 -1.04
C PRO A 541 -26.81 5.58 -1.79
N SER A 542 -25.67 5.95 -1.18
CA SER A 542 -24.68 6.84 -1.81
C SER A 542 -24.04 6.20 -3.05
N VAL A 543 -23.80 4.88 -3.08
CA VAL A 543 -23.32 4.18 -4.29
C VAL A 543 -24.31 4.30 -5.44
N VAL A 544 -25.61 4.11 -5.19
CA VAL A 544 -26.66 4.25 -6.23
C VAL A 544 -26.78 5.70 -6.68
N ALA A 545 -26.79 6.66 -5.74
CA ALA A 545 -26.84 8.09 -6.06
C ALA A 545 -25.65 8.56 -6.90
N TRP A 546 -24.43 8.15 -6.53
CA TRP A 546 -23.20 8.40 -7.28
C TRP A 546 -23.27 7.83 -8.71
N TRP A 547 -23.72 6.58 -8.87
CA TRP A 547 -23.86 5.96 -10.19
C TRP A 547 -24.91 6.65 -11.06
N ASN A 548 -26.03 7.06 -10.47
CA ASN A 548 -27.07 7.80 -11.17
C ASN A 548 -26.56 9.18 -11.61
N LYS A 549 -25.83 9.91 -10.76
CA LYS A 549 -25.14 11.17 -11.14
C LYS A 549 -24.16 10.96 -12.28
N LEU A 550 -23.32 9.91 -12.22
CA LEU A 550 -22.41 9.59 -13.30
C LEU A 550 -23.13 9.32 -14.62
N ARG A 551 -24.26 8.59 -14.60
CA ARG A 551 -25.06 8.34 -15.80
C ARG A 551 -25.73 9.60 -16.32
N ASP A 552 -26.35 10.40 -15.46
CA ASP A 552 -27.03 11.64 -15.86
C ASP A 552 -26.08 12.67 -16.48
N ILE A 553 -24.88 12.80 -15.92
CA ILE A 553 -23.87 13.76 -16.41
C ILE A 553 -23.13 13.22 -17.64
N TYR A 554 -22.68 11.96 -17.62
CA TYR A 554 -21.69 11.47 -18.59
C TYR A 554 -22.18 10.40 -19.56
N ALA A 555 -23.37 9.82 -19.40
CA ALA A 555 -23.88 8.84 -20.35
C ALA A 555 -24.69 9.52 -21.46
N ILE A 556 -24.37 9.22 -22.72
CA ILE A 556 -25.01 9.77 -23.90
C ILE A 556 -25.34 8.66 -24.90
N GLU A 557 -26.43 8.83 -25.64
CA GLU A 557 -26.80 7.92 -26.72
C GLU A 557 -25.98 8.24 -27.97
N ASP A 558 -25.29 7.22 -28.49
CA ASP A 558 -24.52 7.29 -29.73
C ASP A 558 -25.23 6.45 -30.81
N PRO A 559 -25.51 7.01 -32.00
CA PRO A 559 -26.23 6.28 -33.06
C PRO A 559 -25.54 5.01 -33.55
N VAL A 560 -24.22 4.86 -33.35
CA VAL A 560 -23.42 3.71 -33.79
C VAL A 560 -23.17 2.73 -32.64
N TYR A 561 -22.88 3.24 -31.45
CA TYR A 561 -22.43 2.43 -30.31
C TYR A 561 -23.48 2.27 -29.19
N GLY A 562 -24.66 2.87 -29.33
CA GLY A 562 -25.67 2.90 -28.27
C GLY A 562 -25.24 3.77 -27.09
N LEU A 563 -25.65 3.40 -25.87
CA LEU A 563 -25.31 4.17 -24.67
C LEU A 563 -23.80 4.11 -24.38
N ARG A 564 -23.09 5.24 -24.53
CA ARG A 564 -21.67 5.38 -24.21
C ARG A 564 -21.41 6.48 -23.18
N TRP A 565 -20.18 6.54 -22.68
CA TRP A 565 -19.72 7.67 -21.90
C TRP A 565 -19.22 8.79 -22.83
N CYS A 566 -19.50 10.06 -22.51
CA CYS A 566 -18.89 11.20 -23.21
C CYS A 566 -17.36 11.25 -22.93
N GLY A 567 -16.59 11.70 -23.92
CA GLY A 567 -15.15 11.89 -23.81
C GLY A 567 -14.79 13.27 -23.23
N SER A 568 -15.62 14.27 -23.47
CA SER A 568 -15.57 15.62 -22.90
C SER A 568 -16.96 16.08 -22.46
N LEU A 569 -17.06 16.86 -21.38
CA LEU A 569 -18.31 17.51 -20.98
C LEU A 569 -18.86 18.43 -22.09
N SER A 570 -18.00 18.95 -22.97
CA SER A 570 -18.40 19.79 -24.11
C SER A 570 -19.27 19.05 -25.14
N GLU A 571 -19.22 17.70 -25.19
CA GLU A 571 -20.11 16.90 -26.06
C GLU A 571 -21.59 17.02 -25.68
N LEU A 572 -21.91 17.55 -24.48
CA LEU A 572 -23.27 17.68 -23.99
C LEU A 572 -24.00 18.94 -24.53
N GLY A 573 -23.26 19.93 -25.05
CA GLY A 573 -23.80 21.23 -25.44
C GLY A 573 -24.09 22.18 -24.26
N GLU A 574 -24.31 23.47 -24.54
CA GLU A 574 -24.48 24.50 -23.50
C GLU A 574 -25.70 24.24 -22.62
N ASP A 575 -26.86 23.96 -23.22
CA ASP A 575 -28.12 23.88 -22.49
C ASP A 575 -28.15 22.73 -21.48
N ARG A 576 -27.59 21.57 -21.85
CA ARG A 576 -27.45 20.44 -20.94
C ARG A 576 -26.48 20.74 -19.80
N LEU A 577 -25.39 21.47 -20.06
CA LEU A 577 -24.43 21.85 -19.01
C LEU A 577 -25.01 22.87 -18.04
N ILE A 578 -25.80 23.83 -18.53
CA ILE A 578 -26.54 24.80 -17.71
C ILE A 578 -27.60 24.05 -16.86
N GLU A 579 -28.39 23.16 -17.47
CA GLU A 579 -29.37 22.32 -16.77
C GLU A 579 -28.72 21.48 -15.67
N LEU A 580 -27.59 20.83 -15.97
CA LEU A 580 -26.84 20.02 -15.00
C LEU A 580 -26.31 20.86 -13.83
N CYS A 581 -25.86 22.11 -14.05
CA CYS A 581 -25.45 22.97 -12.93
C CYS A 581 -26.61 23.51 -12.11
N HIS A 582 -27.78 23.77 -12.68
CA HIS A 582 -28.98 24.04 -11.89
C HIS A 582 -29.44 22.81 -11.10
N ARG A 583 -29.39 21.61 -11.70
CA ARG A 583 -29.80 20.34 -11.07
C ARG A 583 -28.90 19.92 -9.92
N TYR A 584 -27.59 20.10 -10.07
CA TYR A 584 -26.58 19.63 -9.11
C TYR A 584 -25.91 20.74 -8.30
N ASP A 585 -26.42 21.96 -8.40
CA ASP A 585 -25.92 23.12 -7.65
C ASP A 585 -24.40 23.30 -7.84
N CYS A 586 -23.99 23.50 -9.11
CA CYS A 586 -22.60 23.87 -9.43
C CYS A 586 -22.46 25.27 -10.00
N ASP A 587 -21.35 25.90 -9.62
CA ASP A 587 -21.05 27.30 -9.91
C ASP A 587 -20.16 27.41 -11.16
N TYR A 588 -19.46 26.34 -11.53
CA TYR A 588 -18.47 26.30 -12.62
C TYR A 588 -18.44 24.96 -13.35
N ILE A 589 -17.99 25.00 -14.61
CA ILE A 589 -17.77 23.83 -15.47
C ILE A 589 -16.31 23.79 -15.92
N VAL A 590 -15.58 22.72 -15.61
CA VAL A 590 -14.23 22.44 -16.12
C VAL A 590 -14.31 21.36 -17.19
N THR A 591 -13.90 21.69 -18.42
CA THR A 591 -13.96 20.76 -19.55
C THR A 591 -12.73 20.86 -20.44
N THR A 592 -12.64 20.01 -21.46
CA THR A 592 -11.63 20.15 -22.51
C THR A 592 -12.15 21.00 -23.67
N ARG A 593 -11.25 21.73 -24.33
CA ARG A 593 -11.54 22.61 -25.46
C ARG A 593 -11.83 21.89 -26.79
N TYR A 594 -12.18 20.61 -26.75
CA TYR A 594 -12.45 19.79 -27.95
C TYR A 594 -13.60 20.35 -28.79
N GLN A 595 -14.64 20.87 -28.13
CA GLN A 595 -15.70 21.65 -28.74
C GLN A 595 -15.80 22.99 -27.97
N PRO A 596 -15.73 24.15 -28.67
CA PRO A 596 -16.04 25.44 -28.07
C PRO A 596 -17.50 25.48 -27.62
N LEU A 597 -17.76 26.14 -26.50
CA LEU A 597 -19.09 26.42 -25.99
C LEU A 597 -19.27 27.95 -25.91
N ASP A 598 -20.46 28.47 -26.21
CA ASP A 598 -20.81 29.90 -26.05
C ASP A 598 -21.26 30.20 -24.61
N LEU A 599 -20.53 29.64 -23.65
CA LEU A 599 -20.61 29.92 -22.21
C LEU A 599 -19.54 30.94 -21.80
N GLU A 600 -19.84 31.72 -20.77
CA GLU A 600 -18.90 32.73 -20.26
C GLU A 600 -17.62 32.07 -19.73
N THR A 601 -16.50 32.38 -20.36
CA THR A 601 -15.19 31.81 -20.05
C THR A 601 -14.50 32.62 -18.95
N VAL A 602 -14.21 31.98 -17.82
CA VAL A 602 -13.50 32.62 -16.68
C VAL A 602 -12.02 32.21 -16.60
N PHE A 603 -11.64 31.06 -17.15
CA PHE A 603 -10.24 30.69 -17.34
C PHE A 603 -9.99 30.23 -18.78
N PHE A 604 -9.05 30.91 -19.44
CA PHE A 604 -8.52 30.53 -20.74
C PHE A 604 -7.03 30.81 -20.78
N GLU A 605 -6.26 29.84 -21.27
CA GLU A 605 -4.83 29.98 -21.49
C GLU A 605 -4.49 29.40 -22.89
N PRO A 606 -3.77 30.15 -23.75
CA PRO A 606 -3.31 29.64 -25.04
C PRO A 606 -2.50 28.34 -24.89
N GLY A 607 -2.79 27.35 -25.75
CA GLY A 607 -2.22 26.00 -25.65
C GLY A 607 -2.91 25.10 -24.61
N ASN A 608 -3.33 25.62 -23.46
CA ASN A 608 -3.97 24.80 -22.42
C ASN A 608 -5.24 24.13 -22.98
N PRO A 609 -5.34 22.78 -22.96
CA PRO A 609 -6.51 22.06 -23.47
C PRO A 609 -7.71 22.10 -22.51
N TYR A 610 -7.54 22.58 -21.28
CA TYR A 610 -8.61 22.77 -20.31
C TYR A 610 -9.14 24.20 -20.34
N ILE A 611 -10.42 24.35 -19.99
CA ILE A 611 -11.14 25.63 -19.95
C ILE A 611 -12.14 25.60 -18.81
N VAL A 612 -12.37 26.75 -18.17
CA VAL A 612 -13.38 26.91 -17.11
C VAL A 612 -14.43 27.92 -17.55
N TYR A 613 -15.68 27.51 -17.47
CA TYR A 613 -16.86 28.32 -17.78
C TYR A 613 -17.72 28.55 -16.54
N LEU A 614 -18.48 29.64 -16.55
CA LEU A 614 -19.70 29.78 -15.74
C LEU A 614 -20.88 29.15 -16.48
N PRO A 615 -21.90 28.62 -15.78
CA PRO A 615 -23.12 28.06 -16.38
C PRO A 615 -24.09 29.15 -16.88
N ARG A 616 -23.58 30.11 -17.67
CA ARG A 616 -24.37 31.15 -18.32
C ARG A 616 -23.81 31.48 -19.70
N ARG A 617 -24.69 31.75 -20.66
CA ARG A 617 -24.31 32.09 -22.05
C ARG A 617 -23.58 33.43 -22.12
N THR A 618 -22.66 33.59 -23.06
CA THR A 618 -21.99 34.88 -23.31
C THR A 618 -22.96 35.95 -23.81
N ALA A 619 -22.90 37.15 -23.24
CA ALA A 619 -23.72 38.30 -23.68
C ALA A 619 -23.45 38.75 -25.14
N VAL A 620 -22.30 38.36 -25.70
CA VAL A 620 -21.96 38.52 -27.12
C VAL A 620 -21.75 37.12 -27.70
N PRO A 621 -22.64 36.62 -28.58
CA PRO A 621 -22.45 35.34 -29.25
C PRO A 621 -21.15 35.35 -30.06
N ARG A 622 -20.35 34.28 -30.02
CA ARG A 622 -19.24 34.17 -30.95
C ARG A 622 -19.81 33.95 -32.35
N ARG A 623 -19.65 34.94 -33.22
CA ARG A 623 -19.90 34.77 -34.66
C ARG A 623 -19.24 33.47 -35.11
N SER A 624 -20.00 32.63 -35.81
CA SER A 624 -19.69 31.24 -36.18
C SER A 624 -18.58 31.08 -37.23
N GLY A 625 -17.56 31.94 -37.19
CA GLY A 625 -16.32 31.77 -37.93
C GLY A 625 -15.51 30.63 -37.33
N ARG A 626 -15.54 29.47 -38.00
CA ARG A 626 -14.50 28.45 -37.82
C ARG A 626 -13.13 29.12 -37.97
N PRO A 627 -12.24 29.11 -36.96
CA PRO A 627 -10.83 29.27 -37.27
C PRO A 627 -10.43 28.06 -38.13
N PRO A 628 -9.72 28.25 -39.26
CA PRO A 628 -9.27 27.12 -40.06
C PRO A 628 -8.35 26.25 -39.20
N LEU A 629 -8.68 24.96 -39.12
CA LEU A 629 -7.74 23.97 -38.60
C LEU A 629 -6.49 24.02 -39.48
N PRO A 630 -5.28 24.24 -38.93
CA PRO A 630 -4.10 23.79 -39.63
C PRO A 630 -4.19 22.26 -39.68
N LEU A 631 -4.39 21.73 -40.89
CA LEU A 631 -4.29 20.30 -41.19
C LEU A 631 -2.84 19.85 -40.97
N GLY A 632 -2.50 19.57 -39.71
CA GLY A 632 -1.32 18.79 -39.34
C GLY A 632 -1.59 17.31 -39.63
N PRO A 633 -0.59 16.55 -40.08
CA PRO A 633 -0.83 15.33 -40.84
C PRO A 633 -1.51 14.24 -40.01
N GLU A 634 -2.45 13.55 -40.67
CA GLU A 634 -2.92 12.24 -40.25
C GLU A 634 -1.71 11.30 -40.04
N LEU A 635 -1.70 10.60 -38.92
CA LEU A 635 -0.79 9.48 -38.67
C LEU A 635 -1.62 8.32 -38.07
N PRO A 636 -1.24 7.06 -38.35
CA PRO A 636 -2.14 5.90 -38.22
C PRO A 636 -2.44 5.45 -36.79
#